data_AF-A0A818VRP7-F1
#
_entry.id   AF-A0A818VRP7-F1
#
_cell.length_a   1.000
_cell.length_b   1.000
_cell.length_c   1.000
_cell.angle_alpha   90.00
_cell.angle_beta   90.00
_cell.angle_gamma   90.00
#
_symmetry.space_group_name_H-M   'P 1'
#
loop_
_entity.id
_entity.type
_entity.pdbx_description
1 polymer ?
#
loop_
_entity_poly.entity_id
_entity_poly.type
_entity_poly.pdbx_seq_one_letter_code
_entity_poly.pdbx_strand_id
1 'polypeptide(L)'
;MYDAMKLLEIFLPINLPPSLHHQGFKLWLSEFFGIWDSVYNDVRWRMRIIQLFTRLAWNNIGYIDWEPWLPQIFTRILRGFSLPIGTMQLSINKDTHYVPDISRWIVAMIGNGSSCLQYLRDLLMAIKSFYYPSNTGKFQKGLVEFVLYMAQYFVDRIHLEHKVCPDWHFVPHESYRLTEQDITNFVDCIKEYALLSIFNKDYTKEVAEACQYLAMFRPDSIVPPIVDKLLLSTDNLIEAHRFTSLLRCLIGMTRQLVRQTSSYSRGQTYILPLLMSILPGIDLNDFEKTSVTLDFFDAIFMLISCIDCSSAVHIRNDLNEIEKEVCLSTAKFEDFIAKFLDRIFQMINILSTDVSDAVINNEDQRDYDMLQVKLTSIMTSILQQCSNNIYQMIMKEITHFITGSIFLPKVRKLVAGLVRAMVKCHPIETLKCLLPQTCESIKKILDQTDITLLNDHNGDLELTWYLILFAELVQARGDTLLAYQQMIKSVFHQSIRILHKDSYEAISIAIKHLLRSLLNVYPIDDRLNRKNFDESFVDDLPIRTWGQNVDFNQIQVHYHIPNVDEIDFACDFVNTFIYSELTLLKENFSKISKDERQRSLRIIKRIAVGCFRIVPRIESKQVQDLTWGQKKMALSFLCLLLQKHVPIPSSCIETCLDFLIHDNIELRKDAIKAIAAFCRLQKPPQIYVEKSFKEILHSIDQSVSMVVNDLSQPGDRDDNLWITYNDYKCPKVQREWEQVCFLDKVFHGYYQWPKMIEYPMNKCESYIRDQMPKHVSIIFDRFLDKNFMTKFNKLIIYDEGTIDFNKTRFLMYKGLFRNFGLAFVDNFIEQSYILIREKIQEKYEGSHRAAAEIVAGMIRGSKYWTLEMLDELWQKLTPLLTEVSVNLNHETYFHWGSCIQYCLSDTDPRRMCRPIQFICTLINQQTSAYTFNEASRWYLVQCLRVFQWRIPSVWHLIHEKAKDLLDHPSKWIRERIAAILSISFGLNLTLFDGKSTRHPDANQFIDMIRERLHQAIEIYQKKPLINVSGSSVELDVEARQALNLIETVIDIHSNLFIRSHQPIKEGIICLFPYLCQIESIATNDDDFKKRLAFYRMHIGMAYLNPHLLETLIQQLEHVCTAAKWHARRAAIEFIQNMIFCNLFNVRCHAKRLHELVLKSLFDEQLEVRLIASKTLSGILGLCAIVLSSPYDISIYVPDALRALCKYSYDPYLIQKSIKECMSEFRRTHYDSWHEHRKKFTDEQLEMLADVLVSHSYYT
;
A
#
# COMPACT_ATOMS: atom_id res chain seq x y z
N MET A 1 6.37 21.77 -3.09
CA MET A 1 5.78 20.92 -4.14
C MET A 1 4.77 19.91 -3.60
N TYR A 2 5.16 18.96 -2.73
CA TYR A 2 4.22 17.94 -2.21
C TYR A 2 2.94 18.52 -1.59
N ASP A 3 3.07 19.45 -0.63
CA ASP A 3 1.90 20.06 0.01
C ASP A 3 1.06 20.87 -0.99
N ALA A 4 1.71 21.55 -1.95
CA ALA A 4 1.02 22.29 -3.01
C ALA A 4 0.22 21.34 -3.91
N MET A 5 0.83 20.26 -4.41
CA MET A 5 0.15 19.26 -5.23
C MET A 5 -0.98 18.56 -4.47
N LYS A 6 -0.82 18.32 -3.17
CA LYS A 6 -1.90 17.81 -2.32
C LYS A 6 -3.07 18.81 -2.24
N LEU A 7 -2.80 20.10 -2.04
CA LEU A 7 -3.85 21.12 -1.99
C LEU A 7 -4.51 21.29 -3.36
N LEU A 8 -3.73 21.30 -4.44
CA LEU A 8 -4.25 21.41 -5.81
C LEU A 8 -5.11 20.20 -6.18
N GLU A 9 -4.66 18.98 -5.86
CA GLU A 9 -5.47 17.78 -6.05
C GLU A 9 -6.82 17.92 -5.34
N ILE A 10 -6.86 18.40 -4.10
CA ILE A 10 -8.11 18.55 -3.33
C ILE A 10 -9.00 19.70 -3.85
N PHE A 11 -8.43 20.88 -4.11
CA PHE A 11 -9.18 22.14 -4.26
C PHE A 11 -9.24 22.70 -5.67
N LEU A 12 -8.39 22.24 -6.61
CA LEU A 12 -8.35 22.82 -7.95
C LEU A 12 -9.65 22.46 -8.70
N PRO A 13 -10.43 23.45 -9.17
CA PRO A 13 -11.68 23.17 -9.88
C PRO A 13 -11.39 22.50 -11.22
N ILE A 14 -11.89 21.28 -11.38
CA ILE A 14 -11.72 20.46 -12.58
C ILE A 14 -13.03 20.17 -13.31
N ASN A 15 -14.17 20.33 -12.64
CA ASN A 15 -15.50 20.10 -13.22
C ASN A 15 -16.19 21.46 -13.41
N LEU A 16 -15.88 22.11 -14.52
CA LEU A 16 -16.51 23.36 -14.93
C LEU A 16 -17.32 23.11 -16.21
N PRO A 17 -18.38 23.89 -16.49
CA PRO A 17 -19.09 23.78 -17.75
C PRO A 17 -18.13 24.10 -18.93
N PRO A 18 -18.37 23.54 -20.13
CA PRO A 18 -17.50 23.73 -21.29
C PRO A 18 -17.18 25.19 -21.64
N SER A 19 -18.14 26.10 -21.43
CA SER A 19 -17.98 27.54 -21.65
C SER A 19 -16.88 28.17 -20.77
N LEU A 20 -16.62 27.60 -19.59
CA LEU A 20 -15.66 28.09 -18.60
C LEU A 20 -14.35 27.28 -18.55
N HIS A 21 -14.12 26.34 -19.47
CA HIS A 21 -12.86 25.57 -19.52
C HIS A 21 -11.61 26.46 -19.66
N HIS A 22 -11.75 27.64 -20.26
CA HIS A 22 -10.68 28.65 -20.36
C HIS A 22 -10.28 29.25 -19.00
N GLN A 23 -11.15 29.18 -17.99
CA GLN A 23 -10.89 29.58 -16.59
C GLN A 23 -10.54 28.38 -15.70
N GLY A 24 -10.62 27.16 -16.24
CA GLY A 24 -10.32 25.91 -15.56
C GLY A 24 -9.00 25.31 -16.01
N PHE A 25 -9.06 24.08 -16.50
CA PHE A 25 -7.88 23.29 -16.83
C PHE A 25 -7.01 23.88 -17.94
N LYS A 26 -7.57 24.67 -18.87
CA LYS A 26 -6.78 25.30 -19.94
C LYS A 26 -5.75 26.31 -19.42
N LEU A 27 -5.89 26.80 -18.17
CA LEU A 27 -4.94 27.73 -17.57
C LEU A 27 -3.64 27.06 -17.09
N TRP A 28 -3.70 25.79 -16.68
CA TRP A 28 -2.62 25.15 -15.92
C TRP A 28 -2.23 23.75 -16.44
N LEU A 29 -3.03 23.12 -17.29
CA LEU A 29 -2.80 21.73 -17.73
C LEU A 29 -1.46 21.57 -18.47
N SER A 30 -1.15 22.46 -19.41
CA SER A 30 0.10 22.41 -20.16
C SER A 30 1.33 22.59 -19.26
N GLU A 31 1.27 23.57 -18.35
CA GLU A 31 2.32 23.85 -17.36
C GLU A 31 2.54 22.64 -16.43
N PHE A 32 1.47 22.08 -15.86
CA PHE A 32 1.57 20.97 -14.91
C PHE A 32 2.00 19.68 -15.60
N PHE A 33 1.53 19.43 -16.82
CA PHE A 33 2.00 18.30 -17.61
C PHE A 33 3.47 18.48 -17.99
N GLY A 34 3.90 19.68 -18.37
CA GLY A 34 5.31 20.00 -18.63
C GLY A 34 6.20 19.77 -17.41
N ILE A 35 5.76 20.17 -16.21
CA ILE A 35 6.47 19.90 -14.95
C ILE A 35 6.52 18.40 -14.66
N TRP A 36 5.41 17.69 -14.87
CA TRP A 36 5.37 16.25 -14.71
C TRP A 36 6.33 15.55 -15.66
N ASP A 37 6.37 15.94 -16.93
CA ASP A 37 7.26 15.36 -17.94
C ASP A 37 8.74 15.67 -17.61
N SER A 38 9.02 16.89 -17.14
CA SER A 38 10.36 17.32 -16.72
C SER A 38 10.88 16.53 -15.51
N VAL A 39 10.00 16.05 -14.62
CA VAL A 39 10.40 15.34 -13.39
C VAL A 39 10.06 13.86 -13.49
N TYR A 40 11.09 13.03 -13.63
CA TYR A 40 10.90 11.65 -14.09
C TYR A 40 11.49 10.55 -13.19
N ASN A 41 12.13 10.92 -12.08
CA ASN A 41 12.40 9.98 -10.99
C ASN A 41 11.25 9.95 -9.98
N ASP A 42 11.18 8.91 -9.15
CA ASP A 42 10.08 8.75 -8.19
C ASP A 42 10.04 9.91 -7.18
N VAL A 43 8.92 10.63 -7.13
CA VAL A 43 8.73 11.76 -6.22
C VAL A 43 7.46 11.55 -5.43
N ARG A 44 7.51 11.88 -4.14
CA ARG A 44 6.36 11.80 -3.20
C ARG A 44 5.08 12.45 -3.72
N TRP A 45 5.17 13.44 -4.61
CA TRP A 45 4.01 14.14 -5.18
C TRP A 45 3.49 13.55 -6.50
N ARG A 46 4.19 12.58 -7.11
CA ARG A 46 3.80 11.91 -8.35
C ARG A 46 2.40 11.31 -8.26
N MET A 47 2.06 10.68 -7.14
CA MET A 47 0.72 10.14 -6.91
C MET A 47 -0.35 11.24 -6.95
N ARG A 48 -0.09 12.40 -6.33
CA ARG A 48 -1.07 13.50 -6.25
C ARG A 48 -1.35 14.13 -7.62
N ILE A 49 -0.33 14.25 -8.47
CA ILE A 49 -0.53 14.80 -9.81
C ILE A 49 -1.21 13.79 -10.75
N ILE A 50 -0.92 12.49 -10.62
CA ILE A 50 -1.65 11.45 -11.36
C ILE A 50 -3.12 11.48 -10.95
N GLN A 51 -3.42 11.52 -9.65
CA GLN A 51 -4.79 11.67 -9.13
C GLN A 51 -5.51 12.90 -9.70
N LEU A 52 -4.81 14.04 -9.77
CA LEU A 52 -5.34 15.26 -10.39
C LEU A 52 -5.64 15.07 -11.88
N PHE A 53 -4.72 14.49 -12.66
CA PHE A 53 -4.94 14.22 -14.09
C PHE A 53 -6.03 13.18 -14.35
N THR A 54 -6.08 12.11 -13.56
CA THR A 54 -7.13 11.08 -13.61
C THR A 54 -8.49 11.71 -13.37
N ARG A 55 -8.65 12.50 -12.30
CA ARG A 55 -9.91 13.18 -12.00
C ARG A 55 -10.26 14.22 -13.06
N LEU A 56 -9.26 14.93 -13.59
CA LEU A 56 -9.47 15.88 -14.68
C LEU A 56 -10.01 15.17 -15.93
N ALA A 57 -9.34 14.10 -16.37
CA ALA A 57 -9.74 13.32 -17.53
C ALA A 57 -11.16 12.76 -17.36
N TRP A 58 -11.47 12.19 -16.19
CA TRP A 58 -12.78 11.60 -15.89
C TRP A 58 -13.93 12.62 -15.93
N ASN A 59 -13.72 13.85 -15.46
CA ASN A 59 -14.75 14.89 -15.43
C ASN A 59 -14.81 15.72 -16.72
N ASN A 60 -13.94 15.45 -17.70
CA ASN A 60 -13.86 16.22 -18.96
C ASN A 60 -13.69 15.28 -20.17
N ILE A 61 -14.31 14.10 -20.14
CA ILE A 61 -14.23 13.09 -21.21
C ILE A 61 -14.63 13.72 -22.55
N GLY A 62 -13.74 13.59 -23.54
CA GLY A 62 -13.91 14.14 -24.89
C GLY A 62 -13.52 15.61 -25.08
N TYR A 63 -13.24 16.36 -24.01
CA TYR A 63 -12.88 17.79 -24.09
C TYR A 63 -11.38 18.08 -24.04
N ILE A 64 -10.56 17.09 -23.69
CA ILE A 64 -9.09 17.19 -23.64
C ILE A 64 -8.52 16.21 -24.66
N ASP A 65 -7.68 16.73 -25.54
CA ASP A 65 -6.89 15.92 -26.46
C ASP A 65 -5.63 15.41 -25.75
N TRP A 66 -5.61 14.13 -25.42
CA TRP A 66 -4.49 13.46 -24.76
C TRP A 66 -3.49 12.85 -25.75
N GLU A 67 -3.80 12.83 -27.06
CA GLU A 67 -3.02 12.16 -28.10
C GLU A 67 -1.52 12.54 -28.09
N PRO A 68 -1.14 13.83 -27.96
CA PRO A 68 0.27 14.24 -27.93
C PRO A 68 1.07 13.70 -26.73
N TRP A 69 0.37 13.23 -25.71
CA TRP A 69 0.93 12.84 -24.41
C TRP A 69 0.88 11.33 -24.16
N LEU A 70 0.18 10.56 -25.01
CA LEU A 70 0.04 9.10 -24.85
C LEU A 70 1.38 8.36 -24.75
N PRO A 71 2.42 8.65 -25.57
CA PRO A 71 3.71 7.97 -25.44
C PRO A 71 4.36 8.12 -24.06
N GLN A 72 4.35 9.34 -23.51
CA GLN A 72 4.90 9.66 -22.20
C GLN A 72 4.08 9.01 -21.08
N ILE A 73 2.74 9.05 -21.19
CA ILE A 73 1.81 8.44 -20.25
C ILE A 73 2.04 6.93 -20.19
N PHE A 74 1.94 6.22 -21.31
CA PHE A 74 2.08 4.77 -21.36
C PHE A 74 3.50 4.28 -21.03
N THR A 75 4.54 5.04 -21.37
CA THR A 75 5.91 4.74 -20.92
C THR A 75 6.02 4.80 -19.39
N ARG A 76 5.44 5.82 -18.76
CA ARG A 76 5.47 5.97 -17.30
C ARG A 76 4.59 4.96 -16.58
N ILE A 77 3.49 4.52 -17.20
CA ILE A 77 2.63 3.43 -16.72
C ILE A 77 3.39 2.10 -16.75
N LEU A 78 4.02 1.75 -17.87
CA LEU A 78 4.82 0.52 -18.01
C LEU A 78 5.92 0.43 -16.95
N ARG A 79 6.67 1.53 -16.78
CA ARG A 79 7.69 1.65 -15.71
C ARG A 79 7.09 1.52 -14.33
N GLY A 80 5.83 1.91 -14.16
CA GLY A 80 5.09 1.76 -12.92
C GLY A 80 4.80 0.30 -12.54
N PHE A 81 4.82 -0.66 -13.46
CA PHE A 81 4.68 -2.05 -13.04
C PHE A 81 5.95 -2.62 -12.39
N SER A 82 7.08 -1.91 -12.46
CA SER A 82 8.38 -2.30 -11.88
C SER A 82 8.75 -3.75 -12.22
N LEU A 83 8.53 -4.13 -13.49
CA LEU A 83 8.72 -5.50 -13.98
C LEU A 83 10.22 -5.86 -14.01
N PRO A 84 10.60 -7.10 -13.64
CA PRO A 84 11.98 -7.56 -13.73
C PRO A 84 12.32 -7.86 -15.19
N ILE A 85 13.21 -7.06 -15.80
CA ILE A 85 13.69 -7.27 -17.18
C ILE A 85 15.21 -7.45 -17.16
N GLY A 86 15.69 -8.42 -17.95
CA GLY A 86 17.12 -8.66 -18.14
C GLY A 86 17.79 -9.50 -17.05
N THR A 87 19.13 -9.60 -17.16
CA THR A 87 20.00 -10.48 -16.37
C THR A 87 20.33 -9.95 -14.96
N MET A 88 20.17 -8.64 -14.74
CA MET A 88 20.41 -7.99 -13.44
C MET A 88 19.14 -7.30 -12.94
N GLN A 89 18.51 -7.88 -11.91
CA GLN A 89 17.26 -7.41 -11.34
C GLN A 89 17.51 -6.43 -10.18
N LEU A 90 17.42 -5.12 -10.43
CA LEU A 90 17.26 -4.14 -9.34
C LEU A 90 15.80 -3.69 -9.27
N SER A 91 15.16 -3.97 -8.14
CA SER A 91 13.87 -3.37 -7.82
C SER A 91 14.08 -1.90 -7.47
N ILE A 92 13.79 -0.99 -8.40
CA ILE A 92 13.55 0.42 -8.04
C ILE A 92 12.25 0.46 -7.23
N ASN A 93 12.18 1.35 -6.24
CA ASN A 93 11.22 1.42 -5.12
C ASN A 93 9.75 1.02 -5.39
N LYS A 94 9.11 0.57 -4.31
CA LYS A 94 8.07 -0.47 -4.22
C LYS A 94 6.60 -0.02 -4.37
N ASP A 95 6.32 1.21 -4.76
CA ASP A 95 4.95 1.73 -4.60
C ASP A 95 4.08 1.44 -5.84
N THR A 96 3.49 0.25 -5.93
CA THR A 96 2.44 -0.11 -6.91
C THR A 96 1.08 0.57 -6.63
N HIS A 97 1.06 1.66 -5.85
CA HIS A 97 -0.16 2.28 -5.31
C HIS A 97 -0.99 3.11 -6.31
N TYR A 98 -0.63 3.15 -7.59
CA TYR A 98 -1.29 3.99 -8.62
C TYR A 98 -2.15 3.21 -9.61
N VAL A 99 -2.23 1.88 -9.50
CA VAL A 99 -2.96 1.06 -10.47
C VAL A 99 -4.42 1.53 -10.65
N PRO A 100 -5.21 1.81 -9.58
CA PRO A 100 -6.57 2.31 -9.76
C PRO A 100 -6.64 3.65 -10.49
N ASP A 101 -5.81 4.63 -10.08
CA ASP A 101 -5.80 5.97 -10.67
C ASP A 101 -5.39 5.94 -12.15
N ILE A 102 -4.42 5.10 -12.50
CA ILE A 102 -3.97 4.89 -13.88
C ILE A 102 -5.07 4.20 -14.70
N SER A 103 -5.68 3.13 -14.19
CA SER A 103 -6.76 2.43 -14.89
C SER A 103 -7.92 3.38 -15.21
N ARG A 104 -8.31 4.20 -14.22
CA ARG A 104 -9.36 5.21 -14.42
C ARG A 104 -8.98 6.27 -15.44
N TRP A 105 -7.71 6.69 -15.48
CA TRP A 105 -7.21 7.65 -16.47
C TRP A 105 -7.26 7.07 -17.88
N ILE A 106 -6.75 5.85 -18.07
CA ILE A 106 -6.81 5.14 -19.36
C ILE A 106 -8.27 5.01 -19.81
N VAL A 107 -9.16 4.52 -18.92
CA VAL A 107 -10.58 4.37 -19.25
C VAL A 107 -11.22 5.69 -19.67
N ALA A 108 -10.88 6.82 -19.03
CA ALA A 108 -11.40 8.14 -19.43
C ALA A 108 -10.91 8.60 -20.83
N MET A 109 -9.78 8.08 -21.33
CA MET A 109 -9.17 8.43 -22.61
C MET A 109 -9.64 7.53 -23.79
N ILE A 110 -10.41 6.46 -23.53
CA ILE A 110 -10.92 5.54 -24.57
C ILE A 110 -12.09 6.18 -25.36
N GLY A 111 -12.25 5.84 -26.64
CA GLY A 111 -13.34 6.31 -27.48
C GLY A 111 -13.04 7.63 -28.22
N ASN A 112 -14.02 8.15 -28.95
CA ASN A 112 -13.91 9.41 -29.71
C ASN A 112 -12.71 9.46 -30.69
N GLY A 113 -12.38 8.34 -31.34
CA GLY A 113 -11.26 8.25 -32.31
C GLY A 113 -9.85 8.26 -31.69
N SER A 114 -9.73 8.26 -30.36
CA SER A 114 -8.45 8.17 -29.63
C SER A 114 -7.69 6.87 -29.93
N SER A 115 -6.37 6.95 -30.06
CA SER A 115 -5.52 5.75 -30.23
C SER A 115 -5.25 5.01 -28.91
N CYS A 116 -5.78 5.50 -27.78
CA CYS A 116 -5.55 4.98 -26.43
C CYS A 116 -5.81 3.47 -26.29
N LEU A 117 -6.83 2.92 -26.95
CA LEU A 117 -7.11 1.48 -26.89
C LEU A 117 -6.02 0.65 -27.56
N GLN A 118 -5.39 1.16 -28.63
CA GLN A 118 -4.25 0.50 -29.27
C GLN A 118 -3.01 0.55 -28.37
N TYR A 119 -2.75 1.69 -27.72
CA TYR A 119 -1.67 1.78 -26.72
C TYR A 119 -1.88 0.82 -25.54
N LEU A 120 -3.12 0.64 -25.09
CA LEU A 120 -3.46 -0.35 -24.07
C LEU A 120 -3.18 -1.78 -24.55
N ARG A 121 -3.57 -2.10 -25.78
CA ARG A 121 -3.28 -3.41 -26.39
C ARG A 121 -1.77 -3.66 -26.47
N ASP A 122 -1.00 -2.67 -26.94
CA ASP A 122 0.45 -2.76 -27.04
C ASP A 122 1.10 -2.95 -25.65
N LEU A 123 0.60 -2.23 -24.63
CA LEU A 123 1.04 -2.37 -23.24
C LEU A 123 0.78 -3.79 -22.72
N LEU A 124 -0.46 -4.28 -22.87
CA LEU A 124 -0.87 -5.60 -22.40
C LEU A 124 -0.10 -6.72 -23.13
N MET A 125 0.18 -6.54 -24.42
CA MET A 125 1.02 -7.45 -25.19
C MET A 125 2.46 -7.50 -24.65
N ALA A 126 3.04 -6.34 -24.33
CA ALA A 126 4.40 -6.26 -23.77
C ALA A 126 4.54 -6.92 -22.39
N ILE A 127 3.45 -7.01 -21.62
CA ILE A 127 3.44 -7.58 -20.26
C ILE A 127 2.73 -8.94 -20.17
N LYS A 128 2.30 -9.52 -21.30
CA LYS A 128 1.51 -10.77 -21.36
C LYS A 128 2.18 -11.94 -20.63
N SER A 129 3.49 -12.10 -20.78
CA SER A 129 4.26 -13.18 -20.15
C SER A 129 4.14 -13.18 -18.63
N PHE A 130 3.95 -12.01 -18.00
CA PHE A 130 3.84 -11.87 -16.56
C PHE A 130 2.46 -12.24 -15.99
N TYR A 131 1.45 -12.48 -16.83
CA TYR A 131 0.12 -12.93 -16.41
C TYR A 131 -0.03 -14.45 -16.27
N TYR A 132 0.94 -15.22 -16.79
CA TYR A 132 0.87 -16.68 -16.73
C TYR A 132 1.06 -17.21 -15.31
N PRO A 133 0.27 -18.21 -14.86
CA PRO A 133 0.33 -18.76 -13.50
C PRO A 133 1.71 -19.24 -13.05
N SER A 134 2.54 -19.70 -13.98
CA SER A 134 3.90 -20.17 -13.71
C SER A 134 4.89 -19.04 -13.39
N ASN A 135 4.57 -17.79 -13.75
CA ASN A 135 5.43 -16.61 -13.59
C ASN A 135 5.01 -15.79 -12.37
N THR A 136 5.29 -16.33 -11.18
CA THR A 136 4.97 -15.68 -9.91
C THR A 136 6.02 -14.66 -9.51
N GLY A 137 5.59 -13.48 -9.05
CA GLY A 137 6.48 -12.45 -8.55
C GLY A 137 5.75 -11.27 -7.92
N LYS A 138 6.48 -10.31 -7.35
CA LYS A 138 5.90 -9.15 -6.66
C LYS A 138 5.05 -8.26 -7.59
N PHE A 139 5.28 -8.32 -8.90
CA PHE A 139 4.53 -7.57 -9.91
C PHE A 139 3.10 -8.09 -10.12
N GLN A 140 2.82 -9.35 -9.77
CA GLN A 140 1.56 -10.01 -10.09
C GLN A 140 0.35 -9.30 -9.48
N LYS A 141 0.48 -8.78 -8.25
CA LYS A 141 -0.54 -7.96 -7.60
C LYS A 141 -0.96 -6.78 -8.48
N GLY A 142 0.00 -5.96 -8.89
CA GLY A 142 -0.28 -4.76 -9.67
C GLY A 142 -0.88 -5.06 -11.04
N LEU A 143 -0.50 -6.19 -11.66
CA LEU A 143 -1.04 -6.64 -12.93
C LEU A 143 -2.48 -7.16 -12.83
N VAL A 144 -2.79 -7.95 -11.81
CA VAL A 144 -4.16 -8.44 -11.58
C VAL A 144 -5.08 -7.28 -11.17
N GLU A 145 -4.63 -6.42 -10.26
CA GLU A 145 -5.35 -5.18 -9.90
C GLU A 145 -5.60 -4.32 -11.15
N PHE A 146 -4.66 -4.26 -12.10
CA PHE A 146 -4.83 -3.47 -13.32
C PHE A 146 -6.00 -3.97 -14.16
N VAL A 147 -6.10 -5.30 -14.38
CA VAL A 147 -7.21 -5.93 -15.11
C VAL A 147 -8.55 -5.67 -14.40
N LEU A 148 -8.58 -5.85 -13.07
CA LEU A 148 -9.76 -5.58 -12.24
C LEU A 148 -10.24 -4.14 -12.38
N TYR A 149 -9.37 -3.15 -12.10
CA TYR A 149 -9.76 -1.75 -12.11
C TYR A 149 -10.07 -1.24 -13.53
N MET A 150 -9.42 -1.78 -14.57
CA MET A 150 -9.80 -1.49 -15.95
C MET A 150 -11.25 -1.92 -16.22
N ALA A 151 -11.63 -3.14 -15.85
CA ALA A 151 -13.00 -3.62 -16.04
C ALA A 151 -14.01 -2.83 -15.18
N GLN A 152 -13.69 -2.59 -13.90
CA GLN A 152 -14.55 -1.83 -12.99
C GLN A 152 -14.80 -0.40 -13.48
N TYR A 153 -13.75 0.37 -13.78
CA TYR A 153 -13.93 1.76 -14.21
C TYR A 153 -14.60 1.86 -15.59
N PHE A 154 -14.46 0.84 -16.44
CA PHE A 154 -15.22 0.79 -17.69
C PHE A 154 -16.73 0.64 -17.43
N VAL A 155 -17.13 -0.18 -16.44
CA VAL A 155 -18.52 -0.26 -15.97
C VAL A 155 -18.99 1.09 -15.42
N ASP A 156 -18.18 1.72 -14.57
CA ASP A 156 -18.51 3.03 -14.00
C ASP A 156 -18.70 4.11 -15.08
N ARG A 157 -17.88 4.08 -16.14
CA ARG A 157 -17.99 5.02 -17.26
C ARG A 157 -19.26 4.79 -18.07
N ILE A 158 -19.58 3.55 -18.40
CA ILE A 158 -20.83 3.23 -19.12
C ILE A 158 -22.03 3.64 -18.27
N HIS A 159 -22.02 3.33 -16.97
CA HIS A 159 -23.07 3.76 -16.06
C HIS A 159 -23.22 5.28 -16.04
N LEU A 160 -22.11 6.03 -16.01
CA LEU A 160 -22.10 7.51 -16.10
C LEU A 160 -22.73 8.02 -17.41
N GLU A 161 -22.36 7.44 -18.55
CA GLU A 161 -22.84 7.84 -19.88
C GLU A 161 -24.33 7.53 -20.10
N HIS A 162 -24.87 6.53 -19.39
CA HIS A 162 -26.28 6.12 -19.46
C HIS A 162 -27.16 6.75 -18.36
N LYS A 163 -26.63 7.65 -17.52
CA LYS A 163 -27.47 8.34 -16.52
C LYS A 163 -28.53 9.20 -17.21
N VAL A 164 -29.79 8.90 -16.91
CA VAL A 164 -30.98 9.55 -17.51
C VAL A 164 -31.39 10.83 -16.75
N CYS A 165 -31.00 10.98 -15.48
CA CYS A 165 -31.45 12.12 -14.67
C CYS A 165 -30.53 13.34 -14.88
N PRO A 166 -31.07 14.51 -15.26
CA PRO A 166 -30.31 15.75 -15.37
C PRO A 166 -29.96 16.25 -13.96
N ASP A 167 -28.83 15.76 -13.45
CA ASP A 167 -28.24 16.23 -12.21
C ASP A 167 -27.09 17.21 -12.51
N TRP A 168 -26.58 17.92 -11.50
CA TRP A 168 -25.41 18.80 -11.64
C TRP A 168 -24.10 18.06 -11.97
N HIS A 169 -24.14 16.72 -11.98
CA HIS A 169 -23.02 15.86 -12.31
C HIS A 169 -22.68 15.89 -13.81
N PHE A 170 -21.39 15.88 -14.13
CA PHE A 170 -20.89 15.84 -15.50
C PHE A 170 -21.38 14.58 -16.23
N VAL A 171 -21.96 14.76 -17.41
CA VAL A 171 -22.28 13.67 -18.35
C VAL A 171 -21.58 13.98 -19.68
N PRO A 172 -20.82 13.04 -20.26
CA PRO A 172 -20.19 13.23 -21.56
C PRO A 172 -21.23 13.54 -22.65
N HIS A 173 -20.86 14.45 -23.55
CA HIS A 173 -21.67 14.75 -24.74
C HIS A 173 -21.89 13.47 -25.56
N GLU A 174 -23.04 13.33 -26.23
CA GLU A 174 -23.42 12.08 -26.93
C GLU A 174 -22.37 11.62 -27.95
N SER A 175 -21.71 12.57 -28.63
CA SER A 175 -20.62 12.28 -29.58
C SER A 175 -19.36 11.66 -28.96
N TYR A 176 -19.19 11.76 -27.64
CA TYR A 176 -18.02 11.26 -26.91
C TYR A 176 -18.29 9.98 -26.12
N ARG A 177 -19.52 9.48 -26.16
CA ARG A 177 -19.92 8.24 -25.48
C ARG A 177 -19.30 7.02 -26.17
N LEU A 178 -19.10 5.97 -25.39
CA LEU A 178 -18.63 4.68 -25.89
C LEU A 178 -19.69 4.04 -26.78
N THR A 179 -19.26 3.50 -27.92
CA THR A 179 -20.13 2.74 -28.82
C THR A 179 -20.17 1.26 -28.44
N GLU A 180 -21.17 0.50 -28.90
CA GLU A 180 -21.19 -0.97 -28.72
C GLU A 180 -19.94 -1.67 -29.27
N GLN A 181 -19.34 -1.12 -30.33
CA GLN A 181 -18.09 -1.64 -30.87
C GLN A 181 -16.90 -1.37 -29.94
N ASP A 182 -16.85 -0.20 -29.30
CA ASP A 182 -15.81 0.11 -28.30
C ASP A 182 -15.90 -0.84 -27.10
N ILE A 183 -17.12 -1.16 -26.65
CA ILE A 183 -17.36 -2.12 -25.56
C ILE A 183 -16.84 -3.51 -25.94
N THR A 184 -17.17 -3.99 -27.14
CA THR A 184 -16.68 -5.29 -27.63
C THR A 184 -15.15 -5.30 -27.75
N ASN A 185 -14.56 -4.27 -28.37
CA ASN A 185 -13.11 -4.15 -28.53
C ASN A 185 -12.37 -4.10 -27.20
N PHE A 186 -12.95 -3.45 -26.19
CA PHE A 186 -12.41 -3.42 -24.83
C PHE A 186 -12.44 -4.79 -24.16
N VAL A 187 -13.59 -5.48 -24.20
CA VAL A 187 -13.72 -6.83 -23.63
C VAL A 187 -12.74 -7.78 -24.32
N ASP A 188 -12.61 -7.72 -25.65
CA ASP A 188 -11.65 -8.53 -26.39
C ASP A 188 -10.20 -8.23 -26.00
N CYS A 189 -9.88 -6.98 -25.67
CA CYS A 189 -8.56 -6.57 -25.22
C CYS A 189 -8.21 -7.08 -23.82
N ILE A 190 -9.18 -7.20 -22.91
CA ILE A 190 -8.93 -7.52 -21.50
C ILE A 190 -9.19 -9.01 -21.17
N LYS A 191 -10.14 -9.66 -21.86
CA LYS A 191 -10.63 -11.01 -21.51
C LYS A 191 -9.53 -12.06 -21.43
N GLU A 192 -8.57 -12.03 -22.35
CA GLU A 192 -7.48 -13.02 -22.38
C GLU A 192 -6.66 -12.96 -21.09
N TYR A 193 -6.31 -11.75 -20.64
CA TYR A 193 -5.51 -11.53 -19.43
C TYR A 193 -6.28 -11.87 -18.15
N ALA A 194 -7.59 -11.61 -18.12
CA ALA A 194 -8.45 -12.04 -17.02
C ALA A 194 -8.51 -13.58 -16.93
N LEU A 195 -8.76 -14.26 -18.05
CA LEU A 195 -8.84 -15.72 -18.10
C LEU A 195 -7.52 -16.42 -17.77
N LEU A 196 -6.37 -15.87 -18.22
CA LEU A 196 -5.05 -16.37 -17.85
C LEU A 196 -4.79 -16.24 -16.34
N SER A 197 -5.31 -15.17 -15.74
CA SER A 197 -5.08 -14.88 -14.33
C SER A 197 -5.90 -15.75 -13.38
N ILE A 198 -6.92 -16.49 -13.86
CA ILE A 198 -7.82 -17.29 -13.00
C ILE A 198 -7.04 -18.27 -12.13
N PHE A 199 -5.98 -18.87 -12.68
CA PHE A 199 -5.18 -19.89 -11.99
C PHE A 199 -3.98 -19.31 -11.22
N ASN A 200 -3.93 -18.00 -11.03
CA ASN A 200 -2.94 -17.36 -10.16
C ASN A 200 -3.22 -17.70 -8.69
N LYS A 201 -2.17 -18.09 -7.96
CA LYS A 201 -2.29 -18.62 -6.59
C LYS A 201 -2.84 -17.61 -5.56
N ASP A 202 -2.44 -16.34 -5.66
CA ASP A 202 -2.62 -15.38 -4.57
C ASP A 202 -3.74 -14.32 -4.81
N TYR A 203 -4.37 -14.29 -5.99
CA TYR A 203 -5.28 -13.19 -6.40
C TYR A 203 -6.60 -13.67 -7.03
N THR A 204 -7.10 -14.83 -6.59
CA THR A 204 -8.30 -15.45 -7.18
C THR A 204 -9.56 -14.58 -7.03
N LYS A 205 -9.64 -13.76 -5.97
CA LYS A 205 -10.77 -12.87 -5.72
C LYS A 205 -10.82 -11.71 -6.71
N GLU A 206 -9.70 -11.02 -6.89
CA GLU A 206 -9.59 -9.88 -7.81
C GLU A 206 -9.89 -10.30 -9.25
N VAL A 207 -9.45 -11.49 -9.64
CA VAL A 207 -9.74 -12.05 -10.97
C VAL A 207 -11.22 -12.40 -11.11
N ALA A 208 -11.84 -12.98 -10.09
CA ALA A 208 -13.27 -13.27 -10.09
C ALA A 208 -14.11 -11.99 -10.27
N GLU A 209 -13.76 -10.92 -9.57
CA GLU A 209 -14.40 -9.61 -9.72
C GLU A 209 -14.18 -9.01 -11.13
N ALA A 210 -12.97 -9.15 -11.69
CA ALA A 210 -12.70 -8.71 -13.06
C ALA A 210 -13.57 -9.45 -14.08
N CYS A 211 -13.65 -10.78 -13.98
CA CYS A 211 -14.51 -11.62 -14.81
C CYS A 211 -15.98 -11.24 -14.66
N GLN A 212 -16.45 -10.94 -13.44
CA GLN A 212 -17.80 -10.46 -13.17
C GLN A 212 -18.09 -9.17 -13.95
N TYR A 213 -17.22 -8.17 -13.89
CA TYR A 213 -17.41 -6.91 -14.63
C TYR A 213 -17.43 -7.11 -16.14
N LEU A 214 -16.53 -7.96 -16.69
CA LEU A 214 -16.53 -8.28 -18.13
C LEU A 214 -17.81 -9.02 -18.55
N ALA A 215 -18.30 -9.95 -17.71
CA ALA A 215 -19.54 -10.68 -17.95
C ALA A 215 -20.78 -9.79 -17.87
N MET A 216 -20.73 -8.61 -17.23
CA MET A 216 -21.84 -7.64 -17.31
C MET A 216 -22.03 -7.09 -18.73
N PHE A 217 -20.99 -7.08 -19.57
CA PHE A 217 -21.05 -6.58 -20.95
C PHE A 217 -21.28 -7.67 -22.00
N ARG A 218 -20.51 -8.76 -21.89
CA ARG A 218 -20.50 -9.88 -22.86
C ARG A 218 -20.49 -11.23 -22.11
N PRO A 219 -21.59 -11.60 -21.44
CA PRO A 219 -21.68 -12.84 -20.68
C PRO A 219 -21.48 -14.09 -21.55
N ASP A 220 -21.91 -14.03 -22.81
CA ASP A 220 -21.74 -15.05 -23.85
C ASP A 220 -20.27 -15.37 -24.14
N SER A 221 -19.36 -14.39 -24.03
CA SER A 221 -17.92 -14.61 -24.24
C SER A 221 -17.16 -15.04 -22.98
N ILE A 222 -17.72 -14.85 -21.78
CA ILE A 222 -17.00 -15.04 -20.50
C ILE A 222 -17.52 -16.24 -19.70
N VAL A 223 -18.84 -16.41 -19.60
CA VAL A 223 -19.46 -17.43 -18.75
C VAL A 223 -19.22 -18.85 -19.31
N PRO A 224 -19.49 -19.16 -20.60
CA PRO A 224 -19.34 -20.53 -21.11
C PRO A 224 -17.92 -21.10 -20.96
N PRO A 225 -16.83 -20.39 -21.30
CA PRO A 225 -15.47 -20.90 -21.12
C PRO A 225 -15.13 -21.28 -19.66
N ILE A 226 -15.71 -20.58 -18.68
CA ILE A 226 -15.48 -20.85 -17.25
C ILE A 226 -16.32 -22.06 -16.80
N VAL A 227 -17.57 -22.16 -17.25
CA VAL A 227 -18.45 -23.30 -16.97
C VAL A 227 -17.86 -24.59 -17.56
N ASP A 228 -17.44 -24.56 -18.83
CA ASP A 228 -16.86 -25.73 -19.50
C ASP A 228 -15.60 -26.23 -18.78
N LYS A 229 -14.71 -25.31 -18.39
CA LYS A 229 -13.51 -25.64 -17.60
C LYS A 229 -13.85 -26.18 -16.22
N LEU A 230 -14.89 -25.66 -15.57
CA LEU A 230 -15.31 -26.14 -14.26
C LEU A 230 -15.85 -27.57 -14.33
N LEU A 231 -16.71 -27.87 -15.31
CA LEU A 231 -17.25 -29.21 -15.53
C LEU A 231 -16.16 -30.23 -15.88
N LEU A 232 -15.12 -29.82 -16.62
CA LEU A 232 -13.95 -30.67 -16.84
C LEU A 232 -13.15 -30.88 -15.54
N SER A 233 -13.09 -29.88 -14.67
CA SER A 233 -12.37 -29.98 -13.39
C SER A 233 -13.10 -30.83 -12.34
N THR A 234 -14.43 -30.95 -12.42
CA THR A 234 -15.18 -31.85 -11.52
C THR A 234 -14.86 -33.32 -11.77
N ASP A 235 -14.51 -33.69 -13.01
CA ASP A 235 -14.14 -35.05 -13.38
C ASP A 235 -12.65 -35.36 -13.11
N ASN A 236 -11.80 -34.33 -12.98
CA ASN A 236 -10.36 -34.48 -12.83
C ASN A 236 -9.88 -34.25 -11.39
N LEU A 237 -9.59 -35.34 -10.67
CA LEU A 237 -9.20 -35.31 -9.25
C LEU A 237 -7.76 -34.78 -8.99
N ILE A 238 -6.95 -34.54 -10.02
CA ILE A 238 -5.51 -34.25 -9.87
C ILE A 238 -5.23 -32.75 -9.59
N GLU A 239 -6.11 -31.84 -10.03
CA GLU A 239 -5.86 -30.39 -10.00
C GLU A 239 -6.89 -29.60 -9.17
N ALA A 240 -7.02 -29.93 -7.88
CA ALA A 240 -8.03 -29.36 -6.97
C ALA A 240 -8.08 -27.81 -6.92
N HIS A 241 -6.93 -27.14 -7.06
CA HIS A 241 -6.84 -25.66 -7.07
C HIS A 241 -7.57 -24.99 -8.26
N ARG A 242 -7.74 -25.71 -9.38
CA ARG A 242 -8.46 -25.19 -10.56
C ARG A 242 -9.96 -25.11 -10.28
N PHE A 243 -10.50 -26.12 -9.60
CA PHE A 243 -11.91 -26.17 -9.21
C PHE A 243 -12.28 -24.97 -8.33
N THR A 244 -11.53 -24.71 -7.26
CA THR A 244 -11.82 -23.61 -6.33
C THR A 244 -11.71 -22.24 -7.00
N SER A 245 -10.73 -22.05 -7.88
CA SER A 245 -10.52 -20.78 -8.60
C SER A 245 -11.60 -20.49 -9.64
N LEU A 246 -12.03 -21.50 -10.40
CA LEU A 246 -13.13 -21.38 -11.37
C LEU A 246 -14.47 -21.15 -10.68
N LEU A 247 -14.72 -21.85 -9.56
CA LEU A 247 -15.96 -21.70 -8.81
C LEU A 247 -16.08 -20.30 -8.20
N ARG A 248 -14.98 -19.73 -7.69
CA ARG A 248 -14.92 -18.31 -7.26
C ARG A 248 -15.30 -17.34 -8.37
N CYS A 249 -14.84 -17.58 -9.60
CA CYS A 249 -15.22 -16.75 -10.74
C CYS A 249 -16.73 -16.85 -11.02
N LEU A 250 -17.30 -18.06 -10.99
CA LEU A 250 -18.73 -18.26 -11.19
C LEU A 250 -19.59 -17.61 -10.10
N ILE A 251 -19.14 -17.60 -8.84
CA ILE A 251 -19.85 -16.92 -7.74
C ILE A 251 -20.12 -15.45 -8.09
N GLY A 252 -19.12 -14.73 -8.62
CA GLY A 252 -19.28 -13.34 -9.07
C GLY A 252 -20.22 -13.18 -10.26
N MET A 253 -20.35 -14.20 -11.11
CA MET A 253 -21.18 -14.19 -12.32
C MET A 253 -22.54 -14.88 -12.14
N THR A 254 -22.89 -15.26 -10.90
CA THR A 254 -24.12 -16.00 -10.60
C THR A 254 -25.36 -15.29 -11.13
N ARG A 255 -25.38 -13.95 -11.08
CA ARG A 255 -26.51 -13.17 -11.59
C ARG A 255 -26.67 -13.29 -13.11
N GLN A 256 -25.57 -13.27 -13.86
CA GLN A 256 -25.54 -13.44 -15.31
C GLN A 256 -25.92 -14.87 -15.71
N LEU A 257 -25.59 -15.85 -14.86
CA LEU A 257 -26.00 -17.24 -15.02
C LEU A 257 -27.52 -17.40 -14.84
N VAL A 258 -28.08 -16.74 -13.82
CA VAL A 258 -29.46 -16.96 -13.39
C VAL A 258 -30.49 -16.13 -14.19
N ARG A 259 -30.08 -14.99 -14.75
CA ARG A 259 -30.99 -14.06 -15.45
C ARG A 259 -31.02 -14.31 -16.95
N GLN A 260 -32.21 -14.44 -17.54
CA GLN A 260 -32.36 -14.41 -19.00
C GLN A 260 -32.26 -12.97 -19.53
N THR A 261 -31.42 -12.77 -20.54
CA THR A 261 -31.26 -11.49 -21.27
C THR A 261 -31.33 -11.74 -22.78
N SER A 262 -31.57 -10.69 -23.58
CA SER A 262 -31.55 -10.80 -25.04
C SER A 262 -30.17 -11.20 -25.57
N SER A 263 -29.10 -10.78 -24.89
CA SER A 263 -27.70 -11.12 -25.22
C SER A 263 -27.29 -12.53 -24.76
N TYR A 264 -27.92 -13.07 -23.72
CA TYR A 264 -27.58 -14.38 -23.17
C TYR A 264 -28.78 -15.03 -22.47
N SER A 265 -29.31 -16.09 -23.09
CA SER A 265 -30.51 -16.81 -22.63
C SER A 265 -30.20 -18.22 -22.08
N ARG A 266 -29.04 -18.78 -22.39
CA ARG A 266 -28.65 -20.15 -22.01
C ARG A 266 -28.18 -20.32 -20.57
N GLY A 267 -27.97 -19.23 -19.81
CA GLY A 267 -27.41 -19.31 -18.45
C GLY A 267 -28.20 -20.24 -17.51
N GLN A 268 -29.53 -20.16 -17.56
CA GLN A 268 -30.40 -20.87 -16.61
C GLN A 268 -30.34 -22.39 -16.75
N THR A 269 -30.04 -22.92 -17.94
CA THR A 269 -29.97 -24.36 -18.18
C THR A 269 -28.82 -25.01 -17.40
N TYR A 270 -27.80 -24.24 -17.02
CA TYR A 270 -26.66 -24.74 -16.27
C TYR A 270 -26.91 -24.86 -14.76
N ILE A 271 -27.92 -24.19 -14.19
CA ILE A 271 -28.08 -24.06 -12.73
C ILE A 271 -28.21 -25.42 -12.04
N LEU A 272 -29.27 -26.19 -12.36
CA LEU A 272 -29.52 -27.48 -11.72
C LEU A 272 -28.41 -28.52 -12.02
N PRO A 273 -27.91 -28.64 -13.27
CA PRO A 273 -26.75 -29.48 -13.55
C PRO A 273 -25.52 -29.12 -12.71
N LEU A 274 -25.19 -27.83 -12.59
CA LEU A 274 -24.05 -27.37 -11.78
C LEU A 274 -24.27 -27.67 -10.30
N LEU A 275 -25.46 -27.40 -9.74
CA LEU A 275 -25.78 -27.73 -8.35
C LEU A 275 -25.54 -29.21 -8.06
N MET A 276 -26.01 -30.10 -8.94
CA MET A 276 -25.82 -31.55 -8.79
C MET A 276 -24.36 -31.98 -8.95
N SER A 277 -23.65 -31.47 -9.96
CA SER A 277 -22.25 -31.86 -10.24
C SER A 277 -21.25 -31.31 -9.21
N ILE A 278 -21.55 -30.16 -8.59
CA ILE A 278 -20.69 -29.49 -7.61
C ILE A 278 -20.93 -30.01 -6.18
N LEU A 279 -22.06 -30.67 -5.91
CA LEU A 279 -22.40 -31.21 -4.59
C LEU A 279 -21.28 -32.08 -3.93
N PRO A 280 -20.55 -32.93 -4.67
CA PRO A 280 -19.40 -33.65 -4.12
C PRO A 280 -18.24 -32.75 -3.64
N GLY A 281 -18.24 -31.47 -4.02
CA GLY A 281 -17.32 -30.44 -3.56
C GLY A 281 -17.47 -30.09 -2.07
N ILE A 282 -18.56 -30.52 -1.42
CA ILE A 282 -18.61 -30.63 0.06
C ILE A 282 -17.75 -31.85 0.44
N ASP A 283 -16.47 -31.56 0.65
CA ASP A 283 -15.37 -32.49 0.91
C ASP A 283 -14.80 -32.27 2.31
N LEU A 284 -14.76 -33.35 3.10
CA LEU A 284 -14.32 -33.33 4.49
C LEU A 284 -12.81 -33.14 4.62
N ASN A 285 -12.06 -33.53 3.60
CA ASN A 285 -10.61 -33.46 3.59
C ASN A 285 -10.09 -32.11 3.08
N ASP A 286 -10.95 -31.31 2.43
CA ASP A 286 -10.59 -30.04 1.83
C ASP A 286 -11.59 -28.94 2.25
N PHE A 287 -11.21 -28.23 3.31
CA PHE A 287 -12.00 -27.15 3.88
C PHE A 287 -12.18 -25.98 2.89
N GLU A 288 -11.16 -25.66 2.09
CA GLU A 288 -11.23 -24.55 1.12
C GLU A 288 -12.24 -24.88 0.03
N LYS A 289 -12.21 -26.11 -0.48
CA LYS A 289 -13.16 -26.62 -1.48
C LYS A 289 -14.59 -26.62 -0.97
N THR A 290 -14.82 -27.11 0.26
CA THR A 290 -16.13 -27.05 0.92
C THR A 290 -16.60 -25.60 1.09
N SER A 291 -15.71 -24.73 1.57
CA SER A 291 -16.00 -23.32 1.81
C SER A 291 -16.48 -22.60 0.54
N VAL A 292 -15.78 -22.77 -0.59
CA VAL A 292 -16.16 -22.14 -1.88
C VAL A 292 -17.42 -22.78 -2.47
N THR A 293 -17.60 -24.09 -2.29
CA THR A 293 -18.81 -24.81 -2.73
C THR A 293 -20.06 -24.26 -2.03
N LEU A 294 -19.99 -24.07 -0.72
CA LEU A 294 -21.06 -23.45 0.05
C LEU A 294 -21.32 -22.01 -0.41
N ASP A 295 -20.30 -21.19 -0.64
CA ASP A 295 -20.50 -19.82 -1.16
C ASP A 295 -21.22 -19.79 -2.51
N PHE A 296 -20.93 -20.74 -3.41
CA PHE A 296 -21.63 -20.87 -4.68
C PHE A 296 -23.10 -21.24 -4.51
N PHE A 297 -23.40 -22.21 -3.65
CA PHE A 297 -24.79 -22.56 -3.37
C PHE A 297 -25.55 -21.40 -2.74
N ASP A 298 -24.95 -20.67 -1.79
CA ASP A 298 -25.58 -19.49 -1.19
C ASP A 298 -25.87 -18.43 -2.25
N ALA A 299 -24.90 -18.12 -3.11
CA ALA A 299 -25.05 -17.14 -4.19
C ALA A 299 -26.21 -17.49 -5.14
N ILE A 300 -26.38 -18.78 -5.46
CA ILE A 300 -27.49 -19.27 -6.29
C ILE A 300 -28.82 -19.13 -5.55
N PHE A 301 -28.93 -19.67 -4.32
CA PHE A 301 -30.18 -19.69 -3.55
C PHE A 301 -30.65 -18.30 -3.10
N MET A 302 -29.76 -17.31 -3.02
CA MET A 302 -30.15 -15.91 -2.85
C MET A 302 -30.84 -15.31 -4.10
N LEU A 303 -30.69 -15.91 -5.27
CA LEU A 303 -31.16 -15.38 -6.56
C LEU A 303 -32.28 -16.20 -7.21
N ILE A 304 -32.58 -17.40 -6.69
CA ILE A 304 -33.61 -18.30 -7.21
C ILE A 304 -34.64 -18.65 -6.14
N SER A 305 -35.85 -18.98 -6.60
CA SER A 305 -36.91 -19.57 -5.81
C SER A 305 -36.94 -21.10 -5.99
N CYS A 306 -36.88 -21.84 -4.88
CA CYS A 306 -36.89 -23.30 -4.83
C CYS A 306 -38.33 -23.82 -4.91
N ILE A 307 -38.93 -23.76 -6.10
CA ILE A 307 -40.31 -24.17 -6.38
C ILE A 307 -40.30 -25.15 -7.55
N ASP A 308 -40.98 -26.29 -7.40
CA ASP A 308 -41.21 -27.21 -8.52
C ASP A 308 -42.30 -26.64 -9.43
N CYS A 309 -41.89 -26.17 -10.61
CA CYS A 309 -42.76 -25.65 -11.65
C CYS A 309 -42.77 -26.54 -12.90
N SER A 310 -42.36 -27.81 -12.78
CA SER A 310 -42.34 -28.77 -13.89
C SER A 310 -43.72 -28.97 -14.54
N SER A 311 -44.79 -28.88 -13.75
CA SER A 311 -46.17 -28.96 -14.22
C SER A 311 -46.59 -27.79 -15.12
N ALA A 312 -45.88 -26.65 -15.09
CA ALA A 312 -46.19 -25.48 -15.90
C ALA A 312 -46.10 -25.76 -17.41
N VAL A 313 -45.29 -26.74 -17.83
CA VAL A 313 -45.16 -27.16 -19.25
C VAL A 313 -46.48 -27.71 -19.81
N HIS A 314 -47.34 -28.25 -18.96
CA HIS A 314 -48.66 -28.77 -19.35
C HIS A 314 -49.78 -27.74 -19.23
N ILE A 315 -49.54 -26.65 -18.51
CA ILE A 315 -50.55 -25.62 -18.18
C ILE A 315 -50.40 -24.40 -19.10
N ARG A 316 -49.17 -24.04 -19.47
CA ARG A 316 -48.84 -22.81 -20.19
C ARG A 316 -48.45 -23.09 -21.65
N ASN A 317 -48.91 -22.21 -22.55
CA ASN A 317 -48.62 -22.29 -23.99
C ASN A 317 -47.55 -21.26 -24.45
N ASP A 318 -47.08 -20.39 -23.55
CA ASP A 318 -46.18 -19.25 -23.86
C ASP A 318 -44.69 -19.53 -23.59
N LEU A 319 -44.32 -20.80 -23.37
CA LEU A 319 -42.96 -21.20 -22.99
C LEU A 319 -42.04 -21.41 -24.21
N ASN A 320 -40.85 -20.81 -24.18
CA ASN A 320 -39.79 -21.12 -25.16
C ASN A 320 -39.06 -22.44 -24.83
N GLU A 321 -38.26 -22.98 -25.76
CA GLU A 321 -37.56 -24.28 -25.57
C GLU A 321 -36.63 -24.29 -24.36
N ILE A 322 -35.95 -23.18 -24.07
CA ILE A 322 -35.07 -23.05 -22.90
C ILE A 322 -35.91 -23.04 -21.62
N GLU A 323 -37.02 -22.31 -21.58
CA GLU A 323 -37.94 -22.27 -20.44
C GLU A 323 -38.56 -23.64 -20.15
N LYS A 324 -38.93 -24.41 -21.19
CA LYS A 324 -39.40 -25.78 -21.04
C LYS A 324 -38.35 -26.67 -20.37
N GLU A 325 -37.11 -26.61 -20.85
CA GLU A 325 -35.99 -27.37 -20.27
C GLU A 325 -35.75 -27.00 -18.80
N VAL A 326 -35.73 -25.70 -18.48
CA VAL A 326 -35.54 -25.20 -17.11
C VAL A 326 -36.70 -25.61 -16.22
N CYS A 327 -37.97 -25.46 -16.65
CA CYS A 327 -39.14 -25.90 -15.88
C CYS A 327 -39.08 -27.39 -15.54
N LEU A 328 -38.78 -28.25 -16.52
CA LEU A 328 -38.65 -29.69 -16.29
C LEU A 328 -37.51 -30.01 -15.31
N SER A 329 -36.43 -29.22 -15.31
CA SER A 329 -35.33 -29.42 -14.36
C SER A 329 -35.70 -29.09 -12.91
N THR A 330 -36.70 -28.23 -12.66
CA THR A 330 -37.11 -27.81 -11.31
C THR A 330 -37.70 -28.92 -10.44
N ALA A 331 -38.18 -30.02 -11.04
CA ALA A 331 -38.62 -31.22 -10.30
C ALA A 331 -37.51 -31.82 -9.42
N LYS A 332 -36.23 -31.51 -9.71
CA LYS A 332 -35.07 -32.02 -8.96
C LYS A 332 -34.69 -31.18 -7.74
N PHE A 333 -35.42 -30.11 -7.41
CA PHE A 333 -35.08 -29.28 -6.24
C PHE A 333 -35.20 -30.03 -4.93
N GLU A 334 -36.28 -30.81 -4.75
CA GLU A 334 -36.49 -31.63 -3.55
C GLU A 334 -35.35 -32.64 -3.38
N ASP A 335 -35.03 -33.38 -4.46
CA ASP A 335 -33.92 -34.33 -4.49
C ASP A 335 -32.57 -33.69 -4.15
N PHE A 336 -32.30 -32.49 -4.67
CA PHE A 336 -31.06 -31.78 -4.39
C PHE A 336 -30.99 -31.37 -2.91
N ILE A 337 -32.05 -30.78 -2.37
CA ILE A 337 -32.08 -30.29 -0.98
C ILE A 337 -31.95 -31.45 0.00
N ALA A 338 -32.63 -32.58 -0.26
CA ALA A 338 -32.48 -33.79 0.54
C ALA A 338 -31.02 -34.29 0.54
N LYS A 339 -30.40 -34.44 -0.64
CA LYS A 339 -28.99 -34.87 -0.76
C LYS A 339 -28.01 -33.88 -0.13
N PHE A 340 -28.31 -32.58 -0.22
CA PHE A 340 -27.52 -31.53 0.43
C PHE A 340 -27.57 -31.67 1.94
N LEU A 341 -28.77 -31.80 2.53
CA LEU A 341 -28.93 -32.01 3.97
C LEU A 341 -28.22 -33.29 4.44
N ASP A 342 -28.40 -34.40 3.72
CA ASP A 342 -27.70 -35.66 4.01
C ASP A 342 -26.18 -35.47 4.04
N ARG A 343 -25.62 -34.72 3.09
CA ARG A 343 -24.19 -34.43 3.02
C ARG A 343 -23.73 -33.57 4.20
N ILE A 344 -24.52 -32.58 4.60
CA ILE A 344 -24.25 -31.75 5.79
C ILE A 344 -24.32 -32.58 7.07
N PHE A 345 -25.31 -33.47 7.22
CA PHE A 345 -25.43 -34.35 8.37
C PHE A 345 -24.27 -35.35 8.44
N GLN A 346 -23.89 -35.95 7.31
CA GLN A 346 -22.69 -36.80 7.23
C GLN A 346 -21.43 -36.04 7.64
N MET A 347 -21.27 -34.80 7.17
CA MET A 347 -20.15 -33.94 7.55
C MET A 347 -20.12 -33.68 9.06
N ILE A 348 -21.25 -33.30 9.65
CA ILE A 348 -21.36 -33.06 11.09
C ILE A 348 -21.05 -34.33 11.89
N ASN A 349 -21.54 -35.49 11.46
CA ASN A 349 -21.29 -36.76 12.13
C ASN A 349 -19.82 -37.19 12.06
N ILE A 350 -19.16 -37.04 10.91
CA ILE A 350 -17.73 -37.40 10.76
C ILE A 350 -16.83 -36.46 11.58
N LEU A 351 -17.13 -35.15 11.56
CA LEU A 351 -16.45 -34.17 12.42
C LEU A 351 -16.68 -34.42 13.92
N SER A 352 -17.71 -35.19 14.27
CA SER A 352 -17.99 -35.64 15.64
C SER A 352 -17.23 -36.92 16.02
N THR A 353 -16.65 -37.65 15.07
CA THR A 353 -15.93 -38.92 15.34
C THR A 353 -14.41 -38.78 15.34
N ASP A 354 -13.84 -37.65 14.90
CA ASP A 354 -12.40 -37.39 15.01
C ASP A 354 -11.99 -37.15 16.47
N VAL A 355 -11.66 -38.24 17.18
CA VAL A 355 -11.15 -38.29 18.56
C VAL A 355 -9.66 -37.92 18.62
N SER A 356 -9.24 -36.86 17.93
CA SER A 356 -7.91 -36.29 18.21
C SER A 356 -7.99 -35.48 19.51
N ASP A 357 -7.79 -36.17 20.63
CA ASP A 357 -7.77 -35.66 22.02
C ASP A 357 -6.63 -34.66 22.34
N ALA A 358 -6.14 -33.91 21.36
CA ALA A 358 -5.07 -32.94 21.56
C ALA A 358 -5.51 -31.58 21.01
N VAL A 359 -5.93 -30.68 21.92
CA VAL A 359 -5.99 -29.22 21.78
C VAL A 359 -6.42 -28.75 20.38
N ILE A 360 -7.70 -28.38 20.22
CA ILE A 360 -8.18 -27.68 19.02
C ILE A 360 -7.24 -26.50 18.75
N ASN A 361 -6.49 -26.55 17.64
CA ASN A 361 -5.63 -25.46 17.27
C ASN A 361 -6.50 -24.24 16.93
N ASN A 362 -5.96 -23.03 17.13
CA ASN A 362 -6.69 -21.79 16.82
C ASN A 362 -7.09 -21.67 15.33
N GLU A 363 -6.50 -22.47 14.44
CA GLU A 363 -6.85 -22.56 13.02
C GLU A 363 -8.14 -23.36 12.83
N ASP A 364 -8.20 -24.59 13.33
CA ASP A 364 -9.40 -25.44 13.28
C ASP A 364 -10.64 -24.72 13.83
N GLN A 365 -10.49 -24.00 14.96
CA GLN A 365 -11.62 -23.26 15.55
C GLN A 365 -12.17 -22.15 14.64
N ARG A 366 -11.30 -21.46 13.88
CA ARG A 366 -11.71 -20.42 12.92
C ARG A 366 -12.48 -21.03 11.76
N ASP A 367 -12.05 -22.20 11.31
CA ASP A 367 -12.66 -22.92 10.20
C ASP A 367 -14.08 -23.38 10.56
N TYR A 368 -14.29 -23.95 11.74
CA TYR A 368 -15.65 -24.29 12.22
C TYR A 368 -16.56 -23.07 12.38
N ASP A 369 -16.03 -21.98 12.93
CA ASP A 369 -16.81 -20.74 13.09
C ASP A 369 -17.21 -20.16 11.72
N MET A 370 -16.35 -20.28 10.69
CA MET A 370 -16.69 -19.86 9.33
C MET A 370 -17.73 -20.79 8.68
N LEU A 371 -17.59 -22.11 8.82
CA LEU A 371 -18.59 -23.06 8.32
C LEU A 371 -19.96 -22.82 8.95
N GLN A 372 -20.02 -22.55 10.26
CA GLN A 372 -21.27 -22.20 10.93
C GLN A 372 -21.97 -21.04 10.21
N VAL A 373 -21.24 -19.95 9.95
CA VAL A 373 -21.81 -18.75 9.32
C VAL A 373 -22.34 -19.07 7.92
N LYS A 374 -21.58 -19.82 7.12
CA LYS A 374 -21.97 -20.23 5.76
C LYS A 374 -23.21 -21.13 5.76
N LEU A 375 -23.26 -22.13 6.64
CA LEU A 375 -24.42 -23.02 6.78
C LEU A 375 -25.66 -22.26 7.23
N THR A 376 -25.53 -21.35 8.21
CA THR A 376 -26.65 -20.49 8.58
C THR A 376 -27.14 -19.65 7.39
N SER A 377 -26.22 -19.08 6.60
CA SER A 377 -26.56 -18.25 5.43
C SER A 377 -27.35 -19.04 4.39
N ILE A 378 -26.80 -20.16 3.90
CA ILE A 378 -27.45 -21.02 2.91
C ILE A 378 -28.79 -21.53 3.40
N MET A 379 -28.86 -22.00 4.63
CA MET A 379 -30.13 -22.50 5.17
C MET A 379 -31.16 -21.39 5.29
N THR A 380 -30.75 -20.17 5.62
CA THR A 380 -31.66 -19.01 5.63
C THR A 380 -32.16 -18.71 4.21
N SER A 381 -31.24 -18.67 3.23
CA SER A 381 -31.55 -18.47 1.80
C SER A 381 -32.53 -19.54 1.29
N ILE A 382 -32.29 -20.82 1.57
CA ILE A 382 -33.17 -21.92 1.14
C ILE A 382 -34.53 -21.83 1.83
N LEU A 383 -34.57 -21.66 3.16
CA LEU A 383 -35.83 -21.66 3.93
C LEU A 383 -36.72 -20.47 3.58
N GLN A 384 -36.14 -19.32 3.25
CA GLN A 384 -36.93 -18.17 2.81
C GLN A 384 -37.48 -18.36 1.39
N GLN A 385 -36.73 -19.01 0.49
CA GLN A 385 -37.07 -19.10 -0.93
C GLN A 385 -37.74 -20.41 -1.35
N CYS A 386 -38.10 -21.31 -0.43
CA CYS A 386 -38.70 -22.61 -0.75
C CYS A 386 -40.23 -22.65 -0.60
N SER A 387 -40.86 -23.60 -1.29
CA SER A 387 -42.28 -23.91 -1.13
C SER A 387 -42.58 -24.55 0.25
N ASN A 388 -43.84 -24.51 0.67
CA ASN A 388 -44.24 -25.09 1.96
C ASN A 388 -43.95 -26.60 2.06
N ASN A 389 -44.04 -27.34 0.94
CA ASN A 389 -43.70 -28.77 0.90
C ASN A 389 -42.23 -29.03 1.23
N ILE A 390 -41.33 -28.28 0.57
CA ILE A 390 -39.88 -28.39 0.80
C ILE A 390 -39.53 -27.92 2.22
N TYR A 391 -40.17 -26.85 2.70
CA TYR A 391 -40.02 -26.38 4.08
C TYR A 391 -40.36 -27.47 5.10
N GLN A 392 -41.52 -28.14 4.96
CA GLN A 392 -41.93 -29.20 5.88
C GLN A 392 -40.96 -30.39 5.88
N MET A 393 -40.43 -30.75 4.71
CA MET A 393 -39.37 -31.75 4.59
C MET A 393 -38.13 -31.33 5.38
N ILE A 394 -37.60 -30.12 5.16
CA ILE A 394 -36.40 -29.62 5.85
C ILE A 394 -36.62 -29.59 7.37
N MET A 395 -37.75 -29.07 7.83
CA MET A 395 -38.09 -29.01 9.26
C MET A 395 -38.09 -30.41 9.89
N LYS A 396 -38.72 -31.39 9.23
CA LYS A 396 -38.80 -32.76 9.73
C LYS A 396 -37.41 -33.40 9.85
N GLU A 397 -36.58 -33.27 8.81
CA GLU A 397 -35.22 -33.84 8.77
C GLU A 397 -34.31 -33.22 9.83
N ILE A 398 -34.28 -31.89 9.96
CA ILE A 398 -33.43 -31.20 10.94
C ILE A 398 -33.89 -31.48 12.37
N THR A 399 -35.20 -31.46 12.65
CA THR A 399 -35.73 -31.79 13.98
C THR A 399 -35.42 -33.25 14.35
N HIS A 400 -35.55 -34.18 13.40
CA HIS A 400 -35.18 -35.58 13.62
C HIS A 400 -33.69 -35.73 13.95
N PHE A 401 -32.82 -35.04 13.20
CA PHE A 401 -31.38 -35.04 13.43
C PHE A 401 -30.98 -34.48 14.81
N ILE A 402 -31.61 -33.39 15.25
CA ILE A 402 -31.33 -32.75 16.56
C ILE A 402 -31.81 -33.61 17.73
N THR A 403 -33.00 -34.19 17.61
CA THR A 403 -33.62 -34.97 18.70
C THR A 403 -33.03 -36.36 18.87
N GLY A 404 -32.43 -36.92 17.80
CA GLY A 404 -31.82 -38.24 17.80
C GLY A 404 -30.34 -38.30 18.18
N SER A 405 -29.68 -37.19 18.51
CA SER A 405 -28.21 -37.17 18.70
C SER A 405 -27.72 -36.16 19.74
N ILE A 406 -26.70 -36.53 20.52
CA ILE A 406 -25.94 -35.62 21.40
C ILE A 406 -24.62 -35.30 20.70
N PHE A 407 -24.35 -34.00 20.50
CA PHE A 407 -23.21 -33.54 19.72
C PHE A 407 -22.00 -33.21 20.59
N LEU A 408 -20.80 -33.55 20.13
CA LEU A 408 -19.54 -33.16 20.77
C LEU A 408 -19.32 -31.64 20.66
N PRO A 409 -18.60 -31.01 21.62
CA PRO A 409 -18.39 -29.56 21.67
C PRO A 409 -17.98 -28.91 20.34
N LYS A 410 -17.14 -29.60 19.56
CA LYS A 410 -16.60 -29.16 18.26
C LYS A 410 -17.66 -28.82 17.23
N VAL A 411 -18.74 -29.61 17.15
CA VAL A 411 -19.75 -29.53 16.09
C VAL A 411 -21.05 -28.84 16.53
N ARG A 412 -21.24 -28.60 17.84
CA ARG A 412 -22.46 -27.97 18.39
C ARG A 412 -22.80 -26.65 17.71
N LYS A 413 -21.78 -25.84 17.43
CA LYS A 413 -21.95 -24.55 16.76
C LYS A 413 -22.51 -24.67 15.34
N LEU A 414 -22.15 -25.73 14.60
CA LEU A 414 -22.65 -25.97 13.24
C LEU A 414 -24.16 -26.27 13.27
N VAL A 415 -24.58 -27.20 14.14
CA VAL A 415 -25.99 -27.55 14.33
C VAL A 415 -26.78 -26.35 14.86
N ALA A 416 -26.23 -25.61 15.82
CA ALA A 416 -26.79 -24.36 16.32
C ALA A 416 -26.98 -23.32 15.19
N GLY A 417 -26.09 -23.31 14.19
CA GLY A 417 -26.23 -22.51 12.98
C GLY A 417 -27.43 -22.89 12.10
N LEU A 418 -27.75 -24.18 11.99
CA LEU A 418 -28.95 -24.66 11.27
C LEU A 418 -30.23 -24.24 12.01
N VAL A 419 -30.26 -24.41 13.33
CA VAL A 419 -31.39 -23.98 14.18
C VAL A 419 -31.58 -22.48 14.11
N ARG A 420 -30.49 -21.70 14.14
CA ARG A 420 -30.55 -20.24 14.00
C ARG A 420 -31.26 -19.83 12.69
N ALA A 421 -31.00 -20.54 11.59
CA ALA A 421 -31.69 -20.27 10.33
C ALA A 421 -33.20 -20.55 10.42
N MET A 422 -33.59 -21.70 11.01
CA MET A 422 -35.01 -22.04 11.24
C MET A 422 -35.72 -21.01 12.12
N VAL A 423 -35.09 -20.61 13.23
CA VAL A 423 -35.64 -19.62 14.18
C VAL A 423 -35.85 -18.26 13.53
N LYS A 424 -34.95 -17.84 12.65
CA LYS A 424 -35.07 -16.55 11.95
C LYS A 424 -36.17 -16.57 10.89
N CYS A 425 -36.28 -17.65 10.12
CA CYS A 425 -37.23 -17.72 9.00
C CYS A 425 -38.65 -18.04 9.49
N HIS A 426 -38.79 -18.99 10.40
CA HIS A 426 -40.07 -19.51 10.89
C HIS A 426 -40.05 -19.64 12.42
N PRO A 427 -40.07 -18.50 13.16
CA PRO A 427 -39.93 -18.49 14.62
C PRO A 427 -41.06 -19.24 15.33
N ILE A 428 -42.31 -19.13 14.86
CA ILE A 428 -43.47 -19.67 15.56
C ILE A 428 -43.43 -21.21 15.59
N GLU A 429 -43.26 -21.83 14.42
CA GLU A 429 -43.20 -23.28 14.26
C GLU A 429 -41.97 -23.86 14.95
N THR A 430 -40.82 -23.20 14.80
CA THR A 430 -39.55 -23.65 15.37
C THR A 430 -39.58 -23.59 16.90
N LEU A 431 -40.03 -22.48 17.49
CA LEU A 431 -40.13 -22.34 18.94
C LEU A 431 -41.13 -23.33 19.53
N LYS A 432 -42.29 -23.52 18.88
CA LYS A 432 -43.31 -24.49 19.32
C LYS A 432 -42.75 -25.91 19.39
N CYS A 433 -41.86 -26.26 18.47
CA CYS A 433 -41.25 -27.59 18.41
C CYS A 433 -40.09 -27.77 19.39
N LEU A 434 -39.13 -26.84 19.45
CA LEU A 434 -37.83 -27.06 20.12
C LEU A 434 -37.67 -26.38 21.49
N LEU A 435 -38.30 -25.21 21.72
CA LEU A 435 -38.05 -24.42 22.94
C LEU A 435 -38.55 -25.11 24.21
N PRO A 436 -39.79 -25.63 24.29
CA PRO A 436 -40.27 -26.30 25.49
C PRO A 436 -39.41 -27.51 25.88
N GLN A 437 -39.08 -28.37 24.92
CA GLN A 437 -38.25 -29.55 25.13
C GLN A 437 -36.84 -29.16 25.62
N THR A 438 -36.23 -28.13 25.02
CA THR A 438 -34.91 -27.63 25.44
C THR A 438 -34.93 -27.10 26.87
N CYS A 439 -35.93 -26.30 27.23
CA CYS A 439 -36.07 -25.77 28.60
C CYS A 439 -36.31 -26.87 29.64
N GLU A 440 -37.09 -27.90 29.30
CA GLU A 440 -37.35 -29.04 30.18
C GLU A 440 -36.10 -29.90 30.39
N SER A 441 -35.33 -30.17 29.33
CA SER A 441 -34.05 -30.88 29.44
C SER A 441 -33.05 -30.13 30.32
N ILE A 442 -32.92 -28.81 30.16
CA ILE A 442 -32.04 -27.97 31.01
C ILE A 442 -32.47 -28.07 32.47
N LYS A 443 -33.77 -27.93 32.76
CA LYS A 443 -34.30 -28.03 34.12
C LYS A 443 -34.02 -29.39 34.74
N LYS A 444 -34.30 -30.46 34.00
CA LYS A 444 -34.07 -31.83 34.46
C LYS A 444 -32.61 -32.08 34.83
N ILE A 445 -31.66 -31.61 34.02
CA ILE A 445 -30.23 -31.76 34.31
C ILE A 445 -29.82 -30.93 35.54
N LEU A 446 -30.28 -29.67 35.63
CA LEU A 446 -29.98 -28.80 36.77
C LEU A 446 -30.59 -29.28 38.09
N ASP A 447 -31.74 -29.97 38.05
CA ASP A 447 -32.40 -30.53 39.23
C ASP A 447 -31.78 -31.87 39.67
N GLN A 448 -31.12 -32.60 38.75
CA GLN A 448 -30.54 -33.92 38.99
C GLN A 448 -29.05 -33.89 39.37
N THR A 449 -28.33 -32.83 38.99
CA THR A 449 -26.87 -32.74 39.14
C THR A 449 -26.47 -31.66 40.14
N ASP A 450 -25.64 -32.02 41.13
CA ASP A 450 -25.09 -31.05 42.08
C ASP A 450 -24.25 -29.97 41.37
N ILE A 451 -24.42 -28.71 41.80
CA ILE A 451 -23.73 -27.53 41.23
C ILE A 451 -22.20 -27.67 41.31
N THR A 452 -21.67 -28.41 42.28
CA THR A 452 -20.22 -28.68 42.41
C THR A 452 -19.70 -29.53 41.25
N LEU A 453 -20.43 -30.57 40.83
CA LEU A 453 -20.09 -31.43 39.69
C LEU A 453 -20.24 -30.71 38.35
N LEU A 454 -21.22 -29.79 38.25
CA LEU A 454 -21.38 -28.94 37.08
C LEU A 454 -20.23 -27.94 36.88
N ASN A 455 -19.49 -27.63 37.95
CA ASN A 455 -18.38 -26.69 37.95
C ASN A 455 -17.00 -27.37 37.84
N ASP A 456 -16.94 -28.69 37.74
CA ASP A 456 -15.70 -29.43 37.47
C ASP A 456 -15.16 -29.12 36.06
N HIS A 457 -13.88 -29.42 35.84
CA HIS A 457 -13.16 -29.08 34.60
C HIS A 457 -13.78 -29.65 33.31
N ASN A 458 -14.53 -30.75 33.38
CA ASN A 458 -15.15 -31.38 32.22
C ASN A 458 -16.59 -30.89 31.97
N GLY A 459 -17.24 -30.26 32.97
CA GLY A 459 -18.64 -29.82 32.93
C GLY A 459 -19.64 -30.93 32.57
N ASP A 460 -20.92 -30.57 32.46
CA ASP A 460 -21.93 -31.43 31.86
C ASP A 460 -22.04 -31.11 30.35
N LEU A 461 -21.65 -32.10 29.53
CA LEU A 461 -21.65 -31.98 28.09
C LEU A 461 -23.06 -31.81 27.53
N GLU A 462 -24.05 -32.47 28.12
CA GLU A 462 -25.45 -32.42 27.68
C GLU A 462 -26.08 -31.06 28.04
N LEU A 463 -25.83 -30.55 29.25
CA LEU A 463 -26.25 -29.23 29.68
C LEU A 463 -25.69 -28.13 28.76
N THR A 464 -24.39 -28.20 28.46
CA THR A 464 -23.73 -27.21 27.60
C THR A 464 -24.32 -27.21 26.18
N TRP A 465 -24.71 -28.37 25.65
CA TRP A 465 -25.40 -28.47 24.37
C TRP A 465 -26.76 -27.77 24.40
N TYR A 466 -27.63 -28.09 25.37
CA TYR A 466 -28.94 -27.46 25.46
C TYR A 466 -28.86 -25.96 25.77
N LEU A 467 -27.85 -25.49 26.51
CA LEU A 467 -27.63 -24.05 26.73
C LEU A 467 -27.22 -23.31 25.44
N ILE A 468 -26.40 -23.93 24.59
CA ILE A 468 -26.07 -23.37 23.26
C ILE A 468 -27.33 -23.34 22.39
N LEU A 469 -28.10 -24.42 22.37
CA LEU A 469 -29.36 -24.49 21.63
C LEU A 469 -30.35 -23.42 22.11
N PHE A 470 -30.50 -23.26 23.42
CA PHE A 470 -31.31 -22.22 24.04
C PHE A 470 -30.86 -20.82 23.63
N ALA A 471 -29.55 -20.56 23.60
CA ALA A 471 -28.99 -19.26 23.19
C ALA A 471 -29.36 -18.88 21.74
N GLU A 472 -29.56 -19.85 20.86
CA GLU A 472 -30.03 -19.62 19.49
C GLU A 472 -31.55 -19.46 19.42
N LEU A 473 -32.31 -20.25 20.18
CA LEU A 473 -33.78 -20.17 20.22
C LEU A 473 -34.27 -18.81 20.75
N VAL A 474 -33.61 -18.24 21.76
CA VAL A 474 -33.95 -16.90 22.28
C VAL A 474 -33.55 -15.75 21.35
N GLN A 475 -32.95 -16.04 20.20
CA GLN A 475 -32.69 -15.07 19.14
C GLN A 475 -33.89 -14.90 18.18
N ALA A 476 -35.05 -15.51 18.48
CA ALA A 476 -36.27 -15.35 17.70
C ALA A 476 -36.80 -13.91 17.70
N ARG A 477 -37.85 -13.69 16.91
CA ARG A 477 -38.58 -12.42 16.83
C ARG A 477 -39.16 -12.06 18.20
N GLY A 478 -38.95 -10.83 18.67
CA GLY A 478 -39.14 -10.48 20.08
C GLY A 478 -40.60 -10.62 20.55
N ASP A 479 -41.57 -10.24 19.73
CA ASP A 479 -43.01 -10.50 19.93
C ASP A 479 -43.34 -11.99 20.18
N THR A 480 -42.68 -12.91 19.46
CA THR A 480 -42.90 -14.36 19.64
C THR A 480 -42.31 -14.90 20.93
N LEU A 481 -41.27 -14.25 21.48
CA LEU A 481 -40.63 -14.65 22.74
C LEU A 481 -41.49 -14.33 23.97
N LEU A 482 -42.40 -13.35 23.87
CA LEU A 482 -43.29 -12.96 24.98
C LEU A 482 -44.15 -14.12 25.47
N ALA A 483 -44.59 -15.01 24.57
CA ALA A 483 -45.36 -16.22 24.92
C ALA A 483 -44.57 -17.18 25.84
N TYR A 484 -43.24 -17.10 25.83
CA TYR A 484 -42.34 -17.99 26.56
C TYR A 484 -41.54 -17.28 27.66
N GLN A 485 -41.83 -16.01 27.96
CA GLN A 485 -41.04 -15.16 28.88
C GLN A 485 -40.77 -15.81 30.25
N GLN A 486 -41.75 -16.54 30.81
CA GLN A 486 -41.60 -17.19 32.12
C GLN A 486 -40.64 -18.39 32.05
N MET A 487 -40.70 -19.18 30.98
CA MET A 487 -39.79 -20.29 30.76
C MET A 487 -38.35 -19.80 30.56
N ILE A 488 -38.19 -18.72 29.77
CA ILE A 488 -36.90 -18.09 29.50
C ILE A 488 -36.28 -17.55 30.80
N LYS A 489 -37.02 -16.77 31.61
CA LYS A 489 -36.55 -16.26 32.90
C LYS A 489 -36.14 -17.39 33.85
N SER A 490 -36.93 -18.46 33.92
CA SER A 490 -36.64 -19.63 34.76
C SER A 490 -35.28 -20.25 34.43
N VAL A 491 -34.95 -20.42 33.15
CA VAL A 491 -33.65 -20.96 32.72
C VAL A 491 -32.50 -20.06 33.16
N PHE A 492 -32.62 -18.73 33.00
CA PHE A 492 -31.58 -17.80 33.45
C PHE A 492 -31.39 -17.81 34.97
N HIS A 493 -32.47 -17.86 35.75
CA HIS A 493 -32.39 -17.95 37.21
C HIS A 493 -31.63 -19.19 37.69
N GLN A 494 -31.88 -20.35 37.08
CA GLN A 494 -31.27 -21.61 37.48
C GLN A 494 -29.81 -21.74 37.00
N SER A 495 -29.44 -21.10 35.90
CA SER A 495 -28.15 -21.31 35.23
C SER A 495 -27.09 -20.23 35.45
N ILE A 496 -27.45 -19.01 35.86
CA ILE A 496 -26.52 -17.85 35.93
C ILE A 496 -25.35 -18.03 36.91
N ARG A 497 -25.47 -18.96 37.87
CA ARG A 497 -24.45 -19.21 38.91
C ARG A 497 -23.39 -20.22 38.50
N ILE A 498 -23.54 -20.89 37.35
CA ILE A 498 -22.58 -21.87 36.84
C ILE A 498 -21.21 -21.20 36.60
N LEU A 499 -20.14 -21.86 37.02
CA LEU A 499 -18.74 -21.40 36.90
C LEU A 499 -18.01 -22.05 35.72
N HIS A 500 -18.55 -23.16 35.18
CA HIS A 500 -18.00 -23.78 33.99
C HIS A 500 -18.00 -22.81 32.79
N LYS A 501 -16.83 -22.68 32.15
CA LYS A 501 -16.54 -21.64 31.15
C LYS A 501 -17.49 -21.61 29.97
N ASP A 502 -17.71 -22.76 29.35
CA ASP A 502 -18.51 -22.82 28.12
C ASP A 502 -20.00 -22.64 28.42
N SER A 503 -20.46 -23.11 29.58
CA SER A 503 -21.84 -22.97 30.04
C SER A 503 -22.17 -21.52 30.36
N TYR A 504 -21.34 -20.81 31.13
CA TYR A 504 -21.61 -19.39 31.40
C TYR A 504 -21.39 -18.52 30.17
N GLU A 505 -20.48 -18.86 29.25
CA GLU A 505 -20.33 -18.11 28.00
C GLU A 505 -21.58 -18.27 27.14
N ALA A 506 -22.14 -19.48 27.01
CA ALA A 506 -23.41 -19.74 26.31
C ALA A 506 -24.57 -18.92 26.92
N ILE A 507 -24.70 -18.91 28.26
CA ILE A 507 -25.71 -18.11 28.97
C ILE A 507 -25.48 -16.61 28.72
N SER A 508 -24.25 -16.14 28.80
CA SER A 508 -23.91 -14.73 28.55
C SER A 508 -24.22 -14.30 27.11
N ILE A 509 -24.10 -15.23 26.15
CA ILE A 509 -24.48 -15.03 24.76
C ILE A 509 -26.01 -15.00 24.63
N ALA A 510 -26.72 -15.91 25.29
CA ALA A 510 -28.19 -15.93 25.34
C ALA A 510 -28.76 -14.61 25.89
N ILE A 511 -28.17 -14.04 26.95
CA ILE A 511 -28.52 -12.71 27.48
C ILE A 511 -28.43 -11.64 26.39
N LYS A 512 -27.30 -11.60 25.69
CA LYS A 512 -27.06 -10.64 24.60
C LYS A 512 -28.05 -10.87 23.45
N HIS A 513 -28.39 -12.10 23.11
CA HIS A 513 -29.36 -12.41 22.04
C HIS A 513 -30.77 -11.98 22.42
N LEU A 514 -31.25 -12.38 23.59
CA LEU A 514 -32.56 -11.99 24.12
C LEU A 514 -32.73 -10.46 24.14
N LEU A 515 -31.79 -9.74 24.77
CA LEU A 515 -31.87 -8.28 24.87
C LEU A 515 -31.84 -7.60 23.49
N ARG A 516 -31.08 -8.15 22.53
CA ARG A 516 -31.08 -7.63 21.15
C ARG A 516 -32.37 -7.94 20.41
N SER A 517 -32.96 -9.11 20.59
CA SER A 517 -34.23 -9.48 19.97
C SER A 517 -35.39 -8.61 20.47
N LEU A 518 -35.37 -8.24 21.76
CA LEU A 518 -36.38 -7.39 22.38
C LEU A 518 -36.16 -5.88 22.12
N LEU A 519 -34.92 -5.39 22.12
CA LEU A 519 -34.63 -3.94 22.12
C LEU A 519 -34.18 -3.36 20.76
N ASN A 520 -33.86 -4.18 19.76
CA ASN A 520 -33.44 -3.69 18.45
C ASN A 520 -34.57 -3.67 17.42
N VAL A 521 -34.41 -2.80 16.42
CA VAL A 521 -35.21 -2.78 15.19
C VAL A 521 -34.47 -3.60 14.12
N TYR A 522 -35.15 -4.57 13.50
CA TYR A 522 -34.57 -5.48 12.48
C TYR A 522 -35.65 -5.98 11.48
N PRO A 523 -35.28 -6.38 10.23
CA PRO A 523 -36.24 -6.88 9.24
C PRO A 523 -36.78 -8.28 9.59
N ILE A 524 -37.99 -8.59 9.13
CA ILE A 524 -38.71 -9.86 9.39
C ILE A 524 -38.68 -10.82 8.18
N ASP A 525 -38.69 -10.29 6.95
CA ASP A 525 -38.84 -11.06 5.71
C ASP A 525 -37.86 -10.57 4.64
N ASP A 526 -37.01 -11.47 4.14
CA ASP A 526 -36.01 -11.21 3.10
C ASP A 526 -36.30 -11.98 1.77
N ARG A 527 -37.54 -12.45 1.56
CA ARG A 527 -37.92 -13.18 0.33
C ARG A 527 -37.78 -12.36 -0.95
N LEU A 528 -37.46 -13.04 -2.06
CA LEU A 528 -37.35 -12.41 -3.40
C LEU A 528 -38.70 -11.89 -3.89
N ASN A 529 -39.76 -12.63 -3.60
CA ASN A 529 -41.15 -12.29 -3.90
C ASN A 529 -42.05 -12.72 -2.73
N ARG A 530 -43.06 -11.90 -2.41
CA ARG A 530 -44.00 -12.13 -1.31
C ARG A 530 -45.26 -12.90 -1.71
N LYS A 531 -45.45 -13.15 -3.00
CA LYS A 531 -46.58 -13.96 -3.48
C LYS A 531 -46.56 -15.34 -2.86
N ASN A 532 -47.73 -15.93 -2.70
CA ASN A 532 -47.85 -17.26 -2.12
C ASN A 532 -47.28 -18.30 -3.11
N PHE A 533 -46.31 -19.08 -2.66
CA PHE A 533 -45.60 -20.04 -3.51
C PHE A 533 -46.44 -21.27 -3.90
N ASP A 534 -47.62 -21.41 -3.31
CA ASP A 534 -48.56 -22.52 -3.54
C ASP A 534 -49.73 -22.14 -4.50
N GLU A 535 -49.68 -20.98 -5.16
CA GLU A 535 -50.67 -20.54 -6.17
C GLU A 535 -50.45 -21.19 -7.57
N SER A 536 -51.47 -21.16 -8.43
CA SER A 536 -51.44 -21.77 -9.77
C SER A 536 -50.47 -21.07 -10.74
N PHE A 537 -49.70 -21.83 -11.53
CA PHE A 537 -48.71 -21.32 -12.51
C PHE A 537 -49.31 -20.68 -13.79
N VAL A 538 -50.62 -20.43 -13.82
CA VAL A 538 -51.33 -19.85 -14.99
C VAL A 538 -50.90 -18.41 -15.23
N ASP A 539 -50.88 -17.59 -14.19
CA ASP A 539 -50.61 -16.15 -14.32
C ASP A 539 -49.15 -15.78 -14.00
N ASP A 540 -48.44 -16.61 -13.23
CA ASP A 540 -47.06 -16.35 -12.79
C ASP A 540 -46.16 -17.58 -12.96
N LEU A 541 -44.91 -17.35 -13.36
CA LEU A 541 -43.91 -18.40 -13.60
C LEU A 541 -42.63 -18.09 -12.80
N PRO A 542 -42.33 -18.84 -11.73
CA PRO A 542 -41.22 -18.55 -10.82
C PRO A 542 -39.86 -18.37 -11.52
N ILE A 543 -39.54 -19.18 -12.53
CA ILE A 543 -38.25 -19.13 -13.24
C ILE A 543 -37.99 -17.80 -13.99
N ARG A 544 -39.05 -17.03 -14.29
CA ARG A 544 -38.91 -15.70 -14.92
C ARG A 544 -38.50 -14.63 -13.92
N THR A 545 -38.77 -14.85 -12.62
CA THR A 545 -38.42 -13.92 -11.53
C THR A 545 -36.98 -14.08 -11.02
N TRP A 546 -36.32 -15.17 -11.40
CA TRP A 546 -34.94 -15.47 -11.04
C TRP A 546 -33.98 -14.33 -11.41
N GLY A 547 -33.22 -13.84 -10.42
CA GLY A 547 -32.22 -12.78 -10.59
C GLY A 547 -32.76 -11.39 -10.99
N GLN A 548 -34.09 -11.16 -10.97
CA GLN A 548 -34.70 -9.88 -11.34
C GLN A 548 -34.27 -8.74 -10.39
N ASN A 549 -34.27 -7.51 -10.91
CA ASN A 549 -34.09 -6.31 -10.10
C ASN A 549 -35.44 -5.88 -9.53
N VAL A 550 -35.45 -5.43 -8.27
CA VAL A 550 -36.61 -4.78 -7.66
C VAL A 550 -36.33 -3.28 -7.61
N ASP A 551 -37.30 -2.46 -8.03
CA ASP A 551 -37.21 -1.01 -7.87
C ASP A 551 -37.25 -0.66 -6.38
N PHE A 552 -36.29 0.14 -5.91
CA PHE A 552 -36.17 0.56 -4.52
C PHE A 552 -37.46 1.18 -3.99
N ASN A 553 -38.19 1.94 -4.82
CA ASN A 553 -39.45 2.58 -4.41
C ASN A 553 -40.61 1.59 -4.25
N GLN A 554 -40.48 0.38 -4.80
CA GLN A 554 -41.48 -0.68 -4.71
C GLN A 554 -41.17 -1.68 -3.59
N ILE A 555 -39.99 -1.61 -2.99
CA ILE A 555 -39.60 -2.49 -1.87
C ILE A 555 -40.39 -2.09 -0.63
N GLN A 556 -41.22 -3.01 -0.13
CA GLN A 556 -41.84 -2.89 1.19
C GLN A 556 -41.04 -3.76 2.15
N VAL A 557 -40.38 -3.21 3.16
CA VAL A 557 -39.68 -4.01 4.20
C VAL A 557 -40.52 -4.02 5.48
N HIS A 558 -40.81 -5.21 6.02
CA HIS A 558 -41.45 -5.32 7.33
C HIS A 558 -40.38 -5.40 8.42
N TYR A 559 -40.47 -4.51 9.39
CA TYR A 559 -39.55 -4.44 10.52
C TYR A 559 -40.23 -4.90 11.81
N HIS A 560 -39.46 -5.60 12.62
CA HIS A 560 -39.70 -5.72 14.04
C HIS A 560 -39.38 -4.38 14.71
N ILE A 561 -40.33 -3.82 15.44
CA ILE A 561 -40.15 -2.61 16.26
C ILE A 561 -40.50 -3.01 17.70
N PRO A 562 -39.57 -2.84 18.66
CA PRO A 562 -39.82 -3.14 20.06
C PRO A 562 -41.11 -2.50 20.57
N ASN A 563 -42.05 -3.32 21.02
CA ASN A 563 -43.25 -2.86 21.68
C ASN A 563 -43.02 -2.63 23.19
N VAL A 564 -44.03 -2.08 23.88
CA VAL A 564 -43.93 -1.75 25.31
C VAL A 564 -43.68 -3.00 26.15
N ASP A 565 -44.38 -4.09 25.88
CA ASP A 565 -44.26 -5.35 26.63
C ASP A 565 -42.85 -5.96 26.50
N GLU A 566 -42.21 -5.83 25.34
CA GLU A 566 -40.83 -6.27 25.11
C GLU A 566 -39.80 -5.43 25.86
N ILE A 567 -39.99 -4.11 25.87
CA ILE A 567 -39.12 -3.17 26.60
C ILE A 567 -39.26 -3.43 28.10
N ASP A 568 -40.49 -3.60 28.60
CA ASP A 568 -40.75 -3.91 30.00
C ASP A 568 -40.14 -5.24 30.41
N PHE A 569 -40.24 -6.27 29.57
CA PHE A 569 -39.57 -7.54 29.79
C PHE A 569 -38.04 -7.37 29.84
N ALA A 570 -37.45 -6.62 28.91
CA ALA A 570 -36.00 -6.36 28.91
C ALA A 570 -35.53 -5.55 30.13
N CYS A 571 -36.29 -4.54 30.55
CA CYS A 571 -35.99 -3.75 31.74
C CYS A 571 -36.06 -4.60 33.02
N ASP A 572 -37.13 -5.39 33.18
CA ASP A 572 -37.27 -6.33 34.28
C ASP A 572 -36.11 -7.35 34.32
N PHE A 573 -35.72 -7.87 33.15
CA PHE A 573 -34.57 -8.76 33.01
C PHE A 573 -33.26 -8.10 33.45
N VAL A 574 -32.96 -6.91 32.93
CA VAL A 574 -31.71 -6.18 33.25
C VAL A 574 -31.64 -5.89 34.74
N ASN A 575 -32.73 -5.39 35.33
CA ASN A 575 -32.78 -5.07 36.76
C ASN A 575 -32.60 -6.33 37.62
N THR A 576 -33.16 -7.45 37.22
CA THR A 576 -33.06 -8.71 37.97
C THR A 576 -31.62 -9.23 38.04
N PHE A 577 -30.85 -9.13 36.95
CA PHE A 577 -29.54 -9.79 36.83
C PHE A 577 -28.32 -8.86 36.91
N ILE A 578 -28.42 -7.56 36.59
CA ILE A 578 -27.24 -6.66 36.62
C ILE A 578 -26.85 -6.27 38.05
N TYR A 579 -27.84 -5.98 38.90
CA TYR A 579 -27.60 -5.50 40.26
C TYR A 579 -27.00 -6.59 41.14
N SER A 580 -27.39 -7.86 40.96
CA SER A 580 -26.82 -8.99 41.70
C SER A 580 -25.32 -9.13 41.45
N GLU A 581 -24.88 -9.09 40.18
CA GLU A 581 -23.47 -9.24 39.83
C GLU A 581 -22.64 -8.00 40.21
N LEU A 582 -23.21 -6.79 40.13
CA LEU A 582 -22.54 -5.56 40.55
C LEU A 582 -22.30 -5.52 42.06
N THR A 583 -23.28 -5.94 42.86
CA THR A 583 -23.14 -6.02 44.33
C THR A 583 -22.09 -7.07 44.70
N LEU A 584 -22.11 -8.23 44.05
CA LEU A 584 -21.10 -9.28 44.23
C LEU A 584 -19.66 -8.76 44.01
N LEU A 585 -19.44 -8.02 42.91
CA LEU A 585 -18.12 -7.46 42.59
C LEU A 585 -17.69 -6.34 43.53
N LYS A 586 -18.62 -5.49 44.02
CA LYS A 586 -18.29 -4.38 44.92
C LYS A 586 -17.90 -4.86 46.32
N GLU A 587 -18.67 -5.79 46.88
CA GLU A 587 -18.51 -6.18 48.29
C GLU A 587 -17.45 -7.26 48.50
N ASN A 588 -17.22 -8.10 47.48
CA ASN A 588 -16.42 -9.32 47.64
C ASN A 588 -15.26 -9.44 46.64
N PHE A 589 -14.83 -8.36 45.97
CA PHE A 589 -13.81 -8.40 44.90
C PHE A 589 -12.55 -9.21 45.27
N SER A 590 -12.08 -9.11 46.51
CA SER A 590 -10.89 -9.82 47.01
C SER A 590 -11.17 -11.26 47.47
N LYS A 591 -12.43 -11.61 47.76
CA LYS A 591 -12.86 -12.89 48.35
C LYS A 591 -13.33 -13.92 47.32
N ILE A 592 -13.85 -13.49 46.17
CA ILE A 592 -14.34 -14.37 45.10
C ILE A 592 -13.21 -14.90 44.22
N SER A 593 -13.38 -16.08 43.65
CA SER A 593 -12.41 -16.74 42.77
C SER A 593 -12.18 -15.96 41.47
N LYS A 594 -11.08 -16.26 40.76
CA LYS A 594 -10.80 -15.65 39.45
C LYS A 594 -11.92 -15.93 38.44
N ASP A 595 -12.46 -17.14 38.45
CA ASP A 595 -13.51 -17.58 37.52
C ASP A 595 -14.85 -16.92 37.83
N GLU A 596 -15.19 -16.72 39.12
CA GLU A 596 -16.36 -15.95 39.55
C GLU A 596 -16.28 -14.48 39.10
N ARG A 597 -15.10 -13.85 39.23
CA ARG A 597 -14.89 -12.47 38.73
C ARG A 597 -15.07 -12.42 37.22
N GLN A 598 -14.48 -13.37 36.50
CA GLN A 598 -14.55 -13.42 35.05
C GLN A 598 -16.00 -13.61 34.56
N ARG A 599 -16.75 -14.54 35.16
CA ARG A 599 -18.18 -14.74 34.88
C ARG A 599 -18.99 -13.47 35.10
N SER A 600 -18.87 -12.86 36.29
CA SER A 600 -19.61 -11.64 36.67
C SER A 600 -19.33 -10.49 35.70
N LEU A 601 -18.05 -10.24 35.39
CA LEU A 601 -17.64 -9.21 34.43
C LEU A 601 -18.13 -9.52 33.00
N ARG A 602 -18.19 -10.81 32.61
CA ARG A 602 -18.69 -11.22 31.29
C ARG A 602 -20.18 -10.96 31.16
N ILE A 603 -20.97 -11.32 32.18
CA ILE A 603 -22.41 -11.05 32.24
C ILE A 603 -22.66 -9.54 32.16
N ILE A 604 -22.01 -8.73 33.01
CA ILE A 604 -22.15 -7.27 33.00
C ILE A 604 -21.80 -6.70 31.62
N LYS A 605 -20.68 -7.15 31.02
CA LYS A 605 -20.30 -6.75 29.67
C LYS A 605 -21.37 -7.08 28.63
N ARG A 606 -21.94 -8.29 28.68
CA ARG A 606 -22.96 -8.74 27.70
C ARG A 606 -24.29 -8.03 27.88
N ILE A 607 -24.73 -7.77 29.12
CA ILE A 607 -25.88 -6.92 29.42
C ILE A 607 -25.64 -5.50 28.88
N ALA A 608 -24.49 -4.89 29.20
CA ALA A 608 -24.16 -3.54 28.74
C ALA A 608 -24.10 -3.43 27.20
N VAL A 609 -23.55 -4.43 26.52
CA VAL A 609 -23.54 -4.49 25.04
C VAL A 609 -24.93 -4.72 24.47
N GLY A 610 -25.78 -5.51 25.16
CA GLY A 610 -27.18 -5.73 24.80
C GLY A 610 -28.02 -4.46 24.93
N CYS A 611 -27.79 -3.67 25.97
CA CYS A 611 -28.54 -2.46 26.30
C CYS A 611 -27.82 -1.15 25.90
N PHE A 612 -26.78 -1.21 25.07
CA PHE A 612 -25.91 -0.06 24.76
C PHE A 612 -26.67 1.19 24.29
N ARG A 613 -27.81 1.02 23.61
CA ARG A 613 -28.66 2.13 23.15
C ARG A 613 -29.25 2.98 24.28
N ILE A 614 -29.21 2.50 25.53
CA ILE A 614 -29.92 3.08 26.68
C ILE A 614 -28.95 3.67 27.73
N VAL A 615 -27.62 3.54 27.57
CA VAL A 615 -26.63 3.96 28.60
C VAL A 615 -26.16 5.43 28.43
N PRO A 616 -26.19 6.29 29.48
CA PRO A 616 -25.69 7.68 29.44
C PRO A 616 -24.15 7.85 29.60
N ARG A 617 -23.60 9.04 29.29
CA ARG A 617 -22.14 9.38 29.31
C ARG A 617 -21.57 9.64 30.73
N ILE A 618 -20.26 9.38 30.96
CA ILE A 618 -19.56 9.39 32.28
C ILE A 618 -18.51 10.54 32.41
N GLU A 619 -18.32 11.10 33.63
CA GLU A 619 -17.36 12.17 33.99
C GLU A 619 -16.17 11.72 34.88
N SER A 620 -15.03 12.44 34.84
CA SER A 620 -13.70 11.99 35.31
C SER A 620 -13.17 12.68 36.60
N LYS A 621 -13.17 12.00 37.75
CA LYS A 621 -12.56 12.53 39.00
C LYS A 621 -11.76 11.53 39.86
N GLN A 622 -11.32 10.39 39.35
CA GLN A 622 -10.57 9.41 40.16
C GLN A 622 -9.34 8.86 39.42
N VAL A 623 -8.19 9.52 39.56
CA VAL A 623 -6.91 9.01 39.07
C VAL A 623 -5.73 9.47 39.94
N GLN A 624 -5.70 9.09 41.22
CA GLN A 624 -4.48 9.27 42.03
C GLN A 624 -4.03 7.98 42.72
N ASP A 625 -4.94 7.04 43.03
CA ASP A 625 -4.62 5.79 43.73
C ASP A 625 -4.44 4.57 42.80
N LEU A 626 -3.84 4.78 41.64
CA LEU A 626 -3.81 3.80 40.56
C LEU A 626 -2.46 3.06 40.44
N THR A 627 -2.49 1.78 40.08
CA THR A 627 -1.30 0.97 39.71
C THR A 627 -0.58 1.57 38.50
N TRP A 628 0.68 1.18 38.22
CA TRP A 628 1.44 1.75 37.09
C TRP A 628 0.73 1.60 35.73
N GLY A 629 0.03 0.48 35.49
CA GLY A 629 -0.75 0.27 34.27
C GLY A 629 -1.96 1.18 34.17
N GLN A 630 -2.62 1.44 35.29
CA GLN A 630 -3.74 2.37 35.40
C GLN A 630 -3.26 3.84 35.32
N LYS A 631 -2.07 4.17 35.86
CA LYS A 631 -1.41 5.48 35.69
C LYS A 631 -1.05 5.76 34.23
N LYS A 632 -0.53 4.77 33.50
CA LYS A 632 -0.26 4.89 32.05
C LYS A 632 -1.53 5.16 31.26
N MET A 633 -2.58 4.40 31.54
CA MET A 633 -3.89 4.56 30.90
C MET A 633 -4.46 5.96 31.17
N ALA A 634 -4.36 6.42 32.41
CA ALA A 634 -4.84 7.73 32.78
C ALA A 634 -4.00 8.89 32.26
N LEU A 635 -2.67 8.76 32.20
CA LEU A 635 -1.80 9.74 31.55
C LEU A 635 -2.14 9.87 30.06
N SER A 636 -2.50 8.76 29.40
CA SER A 636 -2.98 8.77 28.02
C SER A 636 -4.29 9.57 27.89
N PHE A 637 -5.24 9.38 28.82
CA PHE A 637 -6.46 10.19 28.88
C PHE A 637 -6.19 11.67 29.21
N LEU A 638 -5.28 11.98 30.14
CA LEU A 638 -4.90 13.35 30.49
C LEU A 638 -4.22 14.08 29.33
N CYS A 639 -3.36 13.40 28.57
CA CYS A 639 -2.74 13.95 27.37
C CYS A 639 -3.76 14.29 26.27
N LEU A 640 -4.89 13.58 26.19
CA LEU A 640 -5.99 13.93 25.28
C LEU A 640 -6.75 15.21 25.71
N LEU A 641 -6.62 15.63 26.97
CA LEU A 641 -7.23 16.85 27.50
C LEU A 641 -6.38 18.11 27.28
N LEU A 642 -5.14 18.00 26.77
CA LEU A 642 -4.25 19.13 26.52
C LEU A 642 -4.68 19.95 25.30
N GLN A 643 -5.45 21.02 25.54
CA GLN A 643 -6.00 21.89 24.50
C GLN A 643 -5.64 23.36 24.73
N LYS A 644 -5.58 24.16 23.66
CA LYS A 644 -5.18 25.58 23.70
C LYS A 644 -6.08 26.45 24.58
N HIS A 645 -7.36 26.09 24.71
CA HIS A 645 -8.38 26.89 25.40
C HIS A 645 -8.79 26.33 26.77
N VAL A 646 -8.21 25.22 27.21
CA VAL A 646 -8.53 24.59 28.49
C VAL A 646 -7.42 24.91 29.49
N PRO A 647 -7.73 25.51 30.65
CA PRO A 647 -6.73 25.77 31.68
C PRO A 647 -6.19 24.45 32.21
N ILE A 648 -4.88 24.28 32.13
CA ILE A 648 -4.19 23.08 32.60
C ILE A 648 -4.00 23.21 34.12
N PRO A 649 -4.46 22.24 34.93
CA PRO A 649 -4.19 22.23 36.36
C PRO A 649 -2.68 22.15 36.64
N SER A 650 -2.16 22.97 37.55
CA SER A 650 -0.73 22.96 37.94
C SER A 650 -0.25 21.58 38.40
N SER A 651 -1.12 20.81 39.08
CA SER A 651 -0.85 19.44 39.52
C SER A 651 -0.56 18.48 38.36
N CYS A 652 -1.15 18.71 37.18
CA CYS A 652 -0.87 17.91 35.98
C CYS A 652 0.54 18.17 35.46
N ILE A 653 1.02 19.42 35.54
CA ILE A 653 2.36 19.82 35.08
C ILE A 653 3.41 19.27 36.04
N GLU A 654 3.20 19.40 37.36
CA GLU A 654 4.07 18.83 38.40
C GLU A 654 4.20 17.31 38.22
N THR A 655 3.07 16.60 38.04
CA THR A 655 3.07 15.15 37.80
C THR A 655 3.88 14.78 36.55
N CYS A 656 3.75 15.55 35.45
CA CYS A 656 4.55 15.31 34.25
C CYS A 656 6.05 15.57 34.48
N LEU A 657 6.42 16.60 35.24
CA LEU A 657 7.81 16.92 35.56
C LEU A 657 8.43 15.86 36.49
N ASP A 658 7.68 15.32 37.44
CA ASP A 658 8.12 14.21 38.29
C ASP A 658 8.32 12.93 37.49
N PHE A 659 7.45 12.69 36.50
CA PHE A 659 7.58 11.55 35.59
C PHE A 659 8.79 11.63 34.67
N LEU A 660 9.44 12.80 34.47
CA LEU A 660 10.69 12.90 33.71
C LEU A 660 11.86 12.18 34.38
N ILE A 661 11.83 12.00 35.70
CA ILE A 661 12.89 11.33 36.49
C ILE A 661 12.42 10.00 37.11
N HIS A 662 11.26 9.50 36.69
CA HIS A 662 10.69 8.23 37.14
C HIS A 662 11.45 7.05 36.55
N ASP A 663 11.56 5.92 37.23
CA ASP A 663 12.41 4.78 36.82
C ASP A 663 11.86 4.02 35.58
N ASN A 664 10.55 4.11 35.33
CA ASN A 664 9.90 3.54 34.14
C ASN A 664 10.04 4.43 32.88
N ILE A 665 10.66 3.89 31.82
CA ILE A 665 10.93 4.57 30.55
C ILE A 665 9.68 5.03 29.80
N GLU A 666 8.57 4.30 29.87
CA GLU A 666 7.35 4.63 29.14
C GLU A 666 6.70 5.89 29.71
N LEU A 667 6.70 6.03 31.05
CA LEU A 667 6.22 7.24 31.71
C LEU A 667 7.11 8.45 31.39
N ARG A 668 8.44 8.27 31.33
CA ARG A 668 9.37 9.34 30.90
C ARG A 668 9.08 9.80 29.47
N LYS A 669 8.88 8.87 28.53
CA LYS A 669 8.58 9.19 27.12
C LYS A 669 7.29 10.02 26.99
N ASP A 670 6.23 9.63 27.70
CA ASP A 670 4.97 10.35 27.66
C ASP A 670 5.06 11.70 28.38
N ALA A 671 5.83 11.79 29.47
CA ALA A 671 6.16 13.05 30.13
C ALA A 671 6.92 14.03 29.20
N ILE A 672 7.93 13.57 28.46
CA ILE A 672 8.66 14.41 27.49
C ILE A 672 7.71 14.98 26.42
N LYS A 673 6.79 14.15 25.91
CA LYS A 673 5.75 14.62 24.96
C LYS A 673 4.85 15.68 25.59
N ALA A 674 4.40 15.46 26.83
CA ALA A 674 3.57 16.40 27.56
C ALA A 674 4.29 17.74 27.77
N ILE A 675 5.55 17.74 28.26
CA ILE A 675 6.34 18.96 28.45
C ILE A 675 6.61 19.70 27.14
N ALA A 676 6.93 18.99 26.05
CA ALA A 676 7.08 19.60 24.73
C ALA A 676 5.77 20.27 24.25
N ALA A 677 4.63 19.63 24.48
CA ALA A 677 3.31 20.19 24.17
C ALA A 677 2.99 21.41 25.04
N PHE A 678 3.28 21.37 26.34
CA PHE A 678 3.12 22.50 27.26
C PHE A 678 3.95 23.70 26.83
N CYS A 679 5.24 23.49 26.53
CA CYS A 679 6.10 24.56 26.04
C CYS A 679 5.53 25.20 24.76
N ARG A 680 4.98 24.39 23.84
CA ARG A 680 4.32 24.87 22.62
C ARG A 680 3.04 25.68 22.90
N LEU A 681 2.21 25.25 23.84
CA LEU A 681 0.99 25.96 24.23
C LEU A 681 1.30 27.30 24.93
N GLN A 682 2.39 27.36 25.70
CA GLN A 682 2.85 28.56 26.42
C GLN A 682 3.86 29.39 25.62
N LYS A 683 3.89 29.27 24.28
CA LYS A 683 4.79 30.04 23.42
C LYS A 683 4.52 31.55 23.59
N PRO A 684 5.53 32.38 23.87
CA PRO A 684 5.37 33.84 23.87
C PRO A 684 4.83 34.37 22.53
N PRO A 685 4.02 35.45 22.54
CA PRO A 685 3.50 36.03 21.31
C PRO A 685 4.66 36.50 20.42
N GLN A 686 4.58 36.20 19.11
CA GLN A 686 5.55 36.63 18.11
C GLN A 686 4.91 37.71 17.25
N ILE A 687 5.61 38.82 17.05
CA ILE A 687 5.17 39.89 16.16
C ILE A 687 5.53 39.52 14.71
N TYR A 688 4.55 39.64 13.83
CA TYR A 688 4.69 39.43 12.39
C TYR A 688 4.47 40.75 11.64
N VAL A 689 5.24 40.95 10.59
CA VAL A 689 5.09 42.05 9.63
C VAL A 689 4.51 41.47 8.36
N GLU A 690 3.47 42.11 7.86
CA GLU A 690 2.84 41.77 6.58
C GLU A 690 3.09 42.91 5.59
N LYS A 691 3.69 42.60 4.45
CA LYS A 691 3.96 43.55 3.36
C LYS A 691 3.68 42.91 2.01
N SER A 692 3.32 43.74 1.03
CA SER A 692 3.26 43.27 -0.36
C SER A 692 4.66 43.05 -0.91
N PHE A 693 4.80 42.16 -1.91
CA PHE A 693 6.10 41.93 -2.55
C PHE A 693 6.70 43.23 -3.15
N LYS A 694 5.85 44.11 -3.70
CA LYS A 694 6.26 45.40 -4.27
C LYS A 694 6.84 46.34 -3.20
N GLU A 695 6.23 46.41 -2.02
CA GLU A 695 6.75 47.21 -0.90
C GLU A 695 8.10 46.69 -0.40
N ILE A 696 8.26 45.37 -0.33
CA ILE A 696 9.53 44.76 0.07
C ILE A 696 10.63 45.12 -0.94
N LEU A 697 10.35 44.96 -2.25
CA LEU A 697 11.32 45.29 -3.29
C LEU A 697 11.71 46.78 -3.26
N HIS A 698 10.74 47.68 -3.13
CA HIS A 698 10.97 49.12 -3.05
C HIS A 698 11.81 49.52 -1.82
N SER A 699 11.69 48.77 -0.71
CA SER A 699 12.50 49.00 0.49
C SER A 699 13.95 48.51 0.36
N ILE A 700 14.22 47.59 -0.56
CA ILE A 700 15.55 46.99 -0.77
C ILE A 700 16.32 47.72 -1.86
N ASP A 701 15.67 48.05 -2.98
CA ASP A 701 16.30 48.74 -4.10
C ASP A 701 15.31 49.69 -4.80
N GLN A 702 15.59 50.98 -4.71
CA GLN A 702 14.76 52.04 -5.33
C GLN A 702 14.93 52.13 -6.85
N SER A 703 15.96 51.48 -7.42
CA SER A 703 16.34 51.57 -8.84
C SER A 703 15.68 50.53 -9.75
N VAL A 704 15.02 49.51 -9.19
CA VAL A 704 14.36 48.45 -9.98
C VAL A 704 13.04 48.97 -10.57
N SER A 705 13.13 49.60 -11.75
CA SER A 705 11.96 50.03 -12.51
C SER A 705 11.17 48.81 -13.01
N MET A 706 9.86 48.83 -12.77
CA MET A 706 8.90 47.75 -13.04
C MET A 706 8.99 47.14 -14.45
N VAL A 707 9.40 45.87 -14.52
CA VAL A 707 8.87 44.92 -15.50
C VAL A 707 8.29 43.74 -14.72
N VAL A 708 7.08 43.94 -14.20
CA VAL A 708 6.33 42.97 -13.38
C VAL A 708 5.67 41.87 -14.24
N ASN A 709 5.81 41.95 -15.57
CA ASN A 709 5.05 41.11 -16.50
C ASN A 709 5.66 39.70 -16.74
N ASP A 710 6.93 39.46 -16.40
CA ASP A 710 7.64 38.17 -16.63
C ASP A 710 7.96 37.40 -15.33
N LEU A 711 7.06 37.45 -14.35
CA LEU A 711 7.25 36.78 -13.04
C LEU A 711 6.79 35.30 -13.00
N SER A 712 6.50 34.68 -14.15
CA SER A 712 5.89 33.34 -14.25
C SER A 712 6.89 32.19 -14.44
N GLN A 713 8.20 32.42 -14.34
CA GLN A 713 9.19 31.38 -14.60
C GLN A 713 9.84 30.85 -13.30
N PRO A 714 9.85 29.52 -13.07
CA PRO A 714 10.55 28.95 -11.93
C PRO A 714 12.07 29.06 -12.05
N GLY A 715 12.76 29.17 -10.92
CA GLY A 715 14.23 29.16 -10.85
C GLY A 715 14.84 30.40 -10.21
N ASP A 716 16.13 30.61 -10.48
CA ASP A 716 16.90 31.72 -9.92
C ASP A 716 16.71 32.97 -10.79
N ARG A 717 16.17 34.04 -10.19
CA ARG A 717 15.74 35.26 -10.89
C ARG A 717 16.31 36.50 -10.20
N ASP A 718 16.35 37.62 -10.89
CA ASP A 718 16.89 38.85 -10.32
C ASP A 718 16.07 39.33 -9.11
N ASP A 719 14.76 39.16 -9.17
CA ASP A 719 13.82 39.53 -8.12
C ASP A 719 13.91 38.65 -6.85
N ASN A 720 14.57 37.49 -6.93
CA ASN A 720 14.78 36.57 -5.80
C ASN A 720 16.25 36.45 -5.36
N LEU A 721 17.16 37.28 -5.87
CA LEU A 721 18.56 37.27 -5.46
C LEU A 721 18.75 37.68 -3.98
N TRP A 722 18.00 38.68 -3.52
CA TRP A 722 18.15 39.28 -2.18
C TRP A 722 17.88 38.31 -1.02
N ILE A 723 17.19 37.20 -1.28
CA ILE A 723 16.88 36.15 -0.30
C ILE A 723 17.87 34.99 -0.30
N THR A 724 18.89 35.04 -1.15
CA THR A 724 19.97 34.05 -1.20
C THR A 724 21.14 34.49 -0.31
N TYR A 725 21.96 33.53 0.11
CA TYR A 725 23.23 33.77 0.79
C TYR A 725 24.35 33.97 -0.25
N ASN A 726 24.21 34.97 -1.11
CA ASN A 726 25.23 35.33 -2.09
C ASN A 726 25.87 36.65 -1.67
N ASP A 727 27.13 36.61 -1.20
CA ASP A 727 27.86 37.77 -0.67
C ASP A 727 27.15 38.52 0.49
N TYR A 728 26.22 37.83 1.18
CA TYR A 728 25.45 38.39 2.28
C TYR A 728 26.35 38.70 3.49
N LYS A 729 26.23 39.94 3.99
CA LYS A 729 26.89 40.40 5.22
C LYS A 729 25.87 40.51 6.34
N CYS A 730 26.14 39.81 7.44
CA CYS A 730 25.27 39.87 8.62
C CYS A 730 25.22 41.30 9.20
N PRO A 731 24.03 41.84 9.53
CA PRO A 731 23.88 43.11 10.22
C PRO A 731 24.72 43.17 11.49
N LYS A 732 25.34 44.33 11.74
CA LYS A 732 26.15 44.57 12.95
C LYS A 732 25.40 45.31 14.05
N VAL A 733 24.26 45.91 13.72
CA VAL A 733 23.45 46.72 14.63
C VAL A 733 22.07 46.10 14.80
N GLN A 734 21.54 46.10 16.04
CA GLN A 734 20.23 45.53 16.38
C GLN A 734 19.09 46.12 15.54
N ARG A 735 19.09 47.43 15.28
CA ARG A 735 18.06 48.10 14.47
C ARG A 735 18.00 47.56 13.04
N GLU A 736 19.15 47.29 12.42
CA GLU A 736 19.22 46.69 11.10
C GLU A 736 18.73 45.24 11.14
N TRP A 737 19.18 44.46 12.13
CA TRP A 737 18.74 43.07 12.35
C TRP A 737 17.21 42.96 12.46
N GLU A 738 16.56 43.86 13.19
CA GLU A 738 15.10 43.88 13.34
C GLU A 738 14.36 44.20 12.04
N GLN A 739 14.98 44.97 11.14
CA GLN A 739 14.38 45.40 9.87
C GLN A 739 14.57 44.40 8.72
N VAL A 740 15.52 43.45 8.82
CA VAL A 740 15.76 42.46 7.77
C VAL A 740 14.57 41.51 7.62
N CYS A 741 14.03 41.42 6.40
CA CYS A 741 13.02 40.45 6.03
C CYS A 741 13.68 39.06 5.82
N PHE A 742 13.53 38.17 6.78
CA PHE A 742 13.94 36.76 6.67
C PHE A 742 12.76 35.87 6.29
N LEU A 743 12.93 35.09 5.22
CA LEU A 743 11.94 34.15 4.72
C LEU A 743 12.40 32.73 5.00
N ASP A 744 11.95 32.20 6.14
CA ASP A 744 12.43 30.91 6.65
C ASP A 744 12.07 29.70 5.80
N LYS A 745 11.11 29.85 4.88
CA LYS A 745 10.68 28.79 3.98
C LYS A 745 11.43 28.90 2.66
N VAL A 746 12.25 27.88 2.38
CA VAL A 746 13.16 27.79 1.22
C VAL A 746 12.42 27.89 -0.13
N PHE A 747 11.13 27.53 -0.18
CA PHE A 747 10.33 27.54 -1.41
C PHE A 747 9.83 28.93 -1.83
N HIS A 748 9.85 29.94 -0.94
CA HIS A 748 9.33 31.27 -1.30
C HIS A 748 10.12 31.87 -2.46
N GLY A 749 9.43 32.40 -3.46
CA GLY A 749 10.06 33.05 -4.60
C GLY A 749 10.83 32.10 -5.52
N TYR A 750 10.81 30.76 -5.35
CA TYR A 750 11.43 29.86 -6.33
C TYR A 750 10.55 29.71 -7.56
N TYR A 751 9.26 29.39 -7.36
CA TYR A 751 8.28 29.26 -8.44
C TYR A 751 7.61 30.61 -8.75
N GLN A 752 6.95 31.18 -7.74
CA GLN A 752 6.31 32.50 -7.80
C GLN A 752 6.24 33.09 -6.39
N TRP A 753 6.04 34.42 -6.29
CA TRP A 753 5.81 35.11 -5.03
C TRP A 753 4.34 35.08 -4.61
N PRO A 754 4.04 34.94 -3.30
CA PRO A 754 2.68 35.13 -2.80
C PRO A 754 2.29 36.62 -2.90
N LYS A 755 0.98 36.89 -2.95
CA LYS A 755 0.45 38.27 -3.02
C LYS A 755 0.89 39.12 -1.82
N MET A 756 0.83 38.54 -0.63
CA MET A 756 1.29 39.13 0.63
C MET A 756 2.35 38.23 1.25
N ILE A 757 3.38 38.84 1.82
CA ILE A 757 4.48 38.15 2.51
C ILE A 757 4.39 38.50 3.99
N GLU A 758 4.08 37.50 4.80
CA GLU A 758 4.12 37.58 6.26
C GLU A 758 5.46 37.02 6.77
N TYR A 759 6.18 37.80 7.59
CA TYR A 759 7.45 37.37 8.19
C TYR A 759 7.59 37.86 9.64
N PRO A 760 8.22 37.07 10.53
CA PRO A 760 8.39 37.46 11.93
C PRO A 760 9.45 38.56 12.08
N MET A 761 9.19 39.52 12.96
CA MET A 761 10.24 40.46 13.42
C MET A 761 11.33 39.70 14.18
N ASN A 762 12.59 40.15 14.05
CA ASN A 762 13.75 39.51 14.68
C ASN A 762 13.95 39.94 16.13
N LYS A 763 12.84 39.90 16.87
CA LYS A 763 12.71 40.21 18.28
C LYS A 763 11.56 39.38 18.84
N CYS A 764 11.83 38.56 19.85
CA CYS A 764 10.83 37.81 20.59
C CYS A 764 11.03 38.07 22.07
N GLU A 765 9.94 38.42 22.77
CA GLU A 765 9.95 38.53 24.23
C GLU A 765 10.05 37.13 24.82
N SER A 766 11.00 36.92 25.73
CA SER A 766 11.09 35.71 26.55
C SER A 766 10.46 35.98 27.91
N TYR A 767 10.01 34.94 28.62
CA TYR A 767 9.52 35.14 29.98
C TYR A 767 10.65 35.64 30.88
N ILE A 768 10.48 36.84 31.42
CA ILE A 768 11.31 37.37 32.50
C ILE A 768 10.72 36.85 33.80
N ARG A 769 11.57 36.55 34.79
CA ARG A 769 11.17 35.94 36.07
C ARG A 769 9.98 36.62 36.73
N ASP A 770 9.93 37.95 36.68
CA ASP A 770 8.90 38.77 37.34
C ASP A 770 7.57 38.83 36.57
N GLN A 771 7.53 38.39 35.31
CA GLN A 771 6.35 38.46 34.41
C GLN A 771 5.82 37.06 34.03
N MET A 772 6.28 36.01 34.71
CA MET A 772 5.99 34.62 34.36
C MET A 772 4.72 34.09 35.06
N PRO A 773 3.77 33.46 34.33
CA PRO A 773 2.61 32.80 34.95
C PRO A 773 3.01 31.67 35.90
N LYS A 774 2.24 31.46 36.98
CA LYS A 774 2.52 30.45 38.02
C LYS A 774 2.71 29.03 37.49
N HIS A 775 1.93 28.61 36.48
CA HIS A 775 2.08 27.27 35.89
C HIS A 775 3.32 27.14 35.00
N VAL A 776 3.89 28.25 34.52
CA VAL A 776 5.13 28.30 33.73
C VAL A 776 6.36 28.37 34.65
N SER A 777 6.26 29.06 35.80
CA SER A 777 7.35 29.15 36.78
C SER A 777 7.75 27.79 37.35
N ILE A 778 6.81 26.86 37.49
CA ILE A 778 7.09 25.47 37.92
C ILE A 778 8.11 24.80 36.98
N ILE A 779 7.95 24.98 35.67
CA ILE A 779 8.90 24.44 34.68
C ILE A 779 10.25 25.14 34.83
N PHE A 780 10.23 26.46 34.98
CA PHE A 780 11.44 27.27 35.12
C PHE A 780 12.28 26.84 36.32
N ASP A 781 11.68 26.77 37.51
CA ASP A 781 12.35 26.43 38.75
C ASP A 781 12.91 25.00 38.73
N ARG A 782 12.17 24.06 38.11
CA ARG A 782 12.60 22.64 38.03
C ARG A 782 13.81 22.42 37.12
N PHE A 783 13.92 23.13 36.00
CA PHE A 783 15.08 23.03 35.11
C PHE A 783 16.31 23.84 35.60
N LEU A 784 16.15 24.71 36.60
CA LEU A 784 17.27 25.35 37.32
C LEU A 784 17.83 24.47 38.45
N ASP A 785 17.06 23.51 38.97
CA ASP A 785 17.51 22.61 40.03
C ASP A 785 18.62 21.66 39.52
N LYS A 786 19.82 21.80 40.10
CA LYS A 786 20.99 20.98 39.77
C LYS A 786 20.77 19.49 40.07
N ASN A 787 20.02 19.15 41.11
CA ASN A 787 19.76 17.75 41.49
C ASN A 787 18.85 17.07 40.47
N PHE A 788 17.77 17.76 40.09
CA PHE A 788 16.88 17.33 39.01
C PHE A 788 17.65 17.14 37.70
N MET A 789 18.43 18.15 37.28
CA MET A 789 19.20 18.11 36.03
C MET A 789 20.21 16.97 35.99
N THR A 790 20.91 16.73 37.10
CA THR A 790 21.87 15.61 37.19
C THR A 790 21.18 14.26 37.03
N LYS A 791 20.04 14.05 37.70
CA LYS A 791 19.27 12.79 37.58
C LYS A 791 18.65 12.64 36.18
N PHE A 792 18.11 13.72 35.64
CA PHE A 792 17.50 13.76 34.31
C PHE A 792 18.51 13.42 33.20
N ASN A 793 19.69 14.04 33.21
CA ASN A 793 20.75 13.77 32.23
C ASN A 793 21.26 12.33 32.32
N LYS A 794 21.40 11.79 33.53
CA LYS A 794 21.77 10.37 33.73
C LYS A 794 20.76 9.42 33.09
N LEU A 795 19.45 9.68 33.22
CA LEU A 795 18.41 8.82 32.67
C LEU A 795 18.32 8.92 31.14
N ILE A 796 18.42 10.12 30.58
CA ILE A 796 18.30 10.34 29.12
C ILE A 796 19.36 9.58 28.31
N ILE A 797 20.55 9.39 28.86
CA ILE A 797 21.62 8.60 28.20
C ILE A 797 21.12 7.18 27.90
N TYR A 798 20.36 6.58 28.82
CA TYR A 798 19.89 5.19 28.74
C TYR A 798 18.47 5.04 28.17
N ASP A 799 17.75 6.13 27.99
CA ASP A 799 16.36 6.11 27.53
C ASP A 799 16.26 5.79 26.03
N GLU A 800 16.49 4.54 25.61
CA GLU A 800 16.00 3.94 24.36
C GLU A 800 16.52 2.51 24.10
N GLY A 801 15.80 1.74 23.26
CA GLY A 801 16.29 0.51 22.65
C GLY A 801 16.88 0.71 21.24
N THR A 802 16.86 1.92 20.69
CA THR A 802 17.41 2.33 19.38
C THR A 802 18.15 3.65 19.53
N ILE A 803 19.39 3.75 19.03
CA ILE A 803 20.30 4.86 19.34
C ILE A 803 20.11 6.05 18.37
N ASP A 804 18.87 6.46 18.09
CA ASP A 804 18.59 7.53 17.11
C ASP A 804 18.35 8.89 17.77
N PHE A 805 18.55 9.98 17.02
CA PHE A 805 18.25 11.35 17.48
C PHE A 805 16.75 11.52 17.77
N ASN A 806 16.38 11.87 19.00
CA ASN A 806 14.99 11.93 19.42
C ASN A 806 14.34 13.29 19.14
N LYS A 807 13.45 13.33 18.13
CA LYS A 807 12.70 14.52 17.74
C LYS A 807 11.87 15.13 18.89
N THR A 808 11.33 14.33 19.79
CA THR A 808 10.48 14.83 20.88
C THR A 808 11.30 15.57 21.94
N ARG A 809 12.47 15.04 22.31
CA ARG A 809 13.41 15.72 23.21
C ARG A 809 13.92 17.02 22.60
N PHE A 810 14.30 16.98 21.33
CA PHE A 810 14.65 18.20 20.58
C PHE A 810 13.54 19.26 20.65
N LEU A 811 12.27 18.88 20.46
CA LEU A 811 11.14 19.81 20.53
C LEU A 811 10.93 20.38 21.94
N MET A 812 11.19 19.59 22.97
CA MET A 812 11.18 20.03 24.37
C MET A 812 12.28 21.08 24.61
N TYR A 813 13.55 20.77 24.29
CA TYR A 813 14.67 21.71 24.45
C TYR A 813 14.46 22.99 23.62
N LYS A 814 14.04 22.86 22.36
CA LYS A 814 13.64 24.00 21.52
C LYS A 814 12.59 24.87 22.20
N GLY A 815 11.59 24.24 22.84
CA GLY A 815 10.55 24.92 23.60
C GLY A 815 11.09 25.68 24.81
N LEU A 816 12.02 25.07 25.56
CA LEU A 816 12.67 25.69 26.72
C LEU A 816 13.45 26.94 26.32
N PHE A 817 14.41 26.83 25.40
CA PHE A 817 15.23 27.98 24.99
C PHE A 817 14.41 29.08 24.29
N ARG A 818 13.36 28.71 23.55
CA ARG A 818 12.44 29.69 22.94
C ARG A 818 11.65 30.48 23.99
N ASN A 819 11.19 29.82 25.05
CA ASN A 819 10.30 30.45 26.04
C ASN A 819 11.09 31.24 27.12
N PHE A 820 12.29 30.77 27.49
CA PHE A 820 13.05 31.27 28.64
C PHE A 820 14.36 31.98 28.28
N GLY A 821 14.73 32.04 27.00
CA GLY A 821 15.88 32.82 26.53
C GLY A 821 17.22 32.34 27.09
N LEU A 822 18.07 33.28 27.51
CA LEU A 822 19.44 33.04 28.00
C LEU A 822 19.50 32.35 29.37
N ALA A 823 18.40 32.33 30.15
CA ALA A 823 18.40 31.87 31.54
C ALA A 823 18.96 30.45 31.75
N PHE A 824 18.86 29.61 30.72
CA PHE A 824 19.31 28.22 30.76
C PHE A 824 20.63 27.96 30.01
N VAL A 825 21.15 28.93 29.24
CA VAL A 825 22.27 28.68 28.33
C VAL A 825 23.51 28.23 29.08
N ASP A 826 23.90 28.91 30.16
CA ASP A 826 25.11 28.56 30.91
C ASP A 826 25.05 27.16 31.50
N ASN A 827 23.93 26.83 32.15
CA ASN A 827 23.71 25.51 32.75
C ASN A 827 23.77 24.41 31.69
N PHE A 828 23.06 24.56 30.56
CA PHE A 828 23.03 23.53 29.52
C PHE A 828 24.33 23.45 28.70
N ILE A 829 25.11 24.53 28.57
CA ILE A 829 26.46 24.48 27.98
C ILE A 829 27.41 23.70 28.87
N GLU A 830 27.40 23.94 30.20
CA GLU A 830 28.17 23.16 31.16
C GLU A 830 27.81 21.66 31.08
N GLN A 831 26.51 21.35 31.08
CA GLN A 831 26.04 19.96 30.93
C GLN A 831 26.45 19.35 29.59
N SER A 832 26.43 20.12 28.50
CA SER A 832 26.86 19.64 27.18
C SER A 832 28.34 19.28 27.17
N TYR A 833 29.20 20.07 27.84
CA TYR A 833 30.62 19.72 28.01
C TYR A 833 30.83 18.43 28.80
N ILE A 834 30.05 18.22 29.87
CA ILE A 834 30.08 16.98 30.66
C ILE A 834 29.73 15.78 29.78
N LEU A 835 28.69 15.91 28.95
CA LEU A 835 28.22 14.84 28.07
C LEU A 835 29.21 14.50 26.95
N ILE A 836 29.80 15.49 26.27
CA ILE A 836 30.75 15.22 25.15
C ILE A 836 32.11 14.73 25.63
N ARG A 837 32.46 14.93 26.90
CA ARG A 837 33.71 14.47 27.52
C ARG A 837 33.55 13.17 28.31
N GLU A 838 32.37 12.56 28.27
CA GLU A 838 32.16 11.21 28.81
C GLU A 838 33.11 10.23 28.11
N LYS A 839 33.73 9.34 28.87
CA LYS A 839 34.70 8.35 28.37
C LYS A 839 34.26 6.91 28.62
N ILE A 840 33.20 6.71 29.39
CA ILE A 840 32.63 5.37 29.64
C ILE A 840 31.96 4.89 28.35
N GLN A 841 32.49 3.80 27.78
CA GLN A 841 32.06 3.27 26.48
C GLN A 841 30.54 3.02 26.39
N GLU A 842 29.93 2.41 27.42
CA GLU A 842 28.49 2.14 27.48
C GLU A 842 27.60 3.40 27.48
N LYS A 843 28.17 4.55 27.85
CA LYS A 843 27.47 5.84 27.92
C LYS A 843 27.87 6.81 26.81
N TYR A 844 28.94 6.51 26.09
CA TYR A 844 29.62 7.43 25.20
C TYR A 844 28.68 7.93 24.08
N GLU A 845 28.13 7.00 23.31
CA GLU A 845 27.22 7.29 22.20
C GLU A 845 25.94 7.99 22.70
N GLY A 846 25.31 7.47 23.76
CA GLY A 846 24.11 8.04 24.36
C GLY A 846 24.31 9.45 24.92
N SER A 847 25.50 9.76 25.43
CA SER A 847 25.88 11.10 25.92
C SER A 847 26.04 12.08 24.77
N HIS A 848 26.71 11.70 23.68
CA HIS A 848 26.82 12.54 22.49
C HIS A 848 25.46 12.77 21.82
N ARG A 849 24.57 11.76 21.78
CA ARG A 849 23.18 11.93 21.33
C ARG A 849 22.44 12.99 22.16
N ALA A 850 22.49 12.88 23.49
CA ALA A 850 21.85 13.82 24.40
C ALA A 850 22.39 15.25 24.22
N ALA A 851 23.71 15.40 24.13
CA ALA A 851 24.35 16.69 23.86
C ALA A 851 23.91 17.28 22.50
N ALA A 852 23.86 16.45 21.46
CA ALA A 852 23.41 16.85 20.14
C ALA A 852 21.94 17.35 20.14
N GLU A 853 21.06 16.71 20.89
CA GLU A 853 19.65 17.12 21.05
C GLU A 853 19.50 18.46 21.80
N ILE A 854 20.31 18.66 22.85
CA ILE A 854 20.34 19.91 23.62
C ILE A 854 20.84 21.06 22.74
N VAL A 855 21.98 20.88 22.05
CA VAL A 855 22.56 21.88 21.16
C VAL A 855 21.62 22.23 20.00
N ALA A 856 20.95 21.23 19.42
CA ALA A 856 19.92 21.47 18.41
C ALA A 856 18.76 22.29 18.95
N GLY A 857 18.31 21.98 20.18
CA GLY A 857 17.31 22.76 20.89
C GLY A 857 17.72 24.21 21.14
N MET A 858 18.97 24.44 21.57
CA MET A 858 19.54 25.78 21.79
C MET A 858 19.52 26.63 20.52
N ILE A 859 20.13 26.14 19.44
CA ILE A 859 20.22 26.88 18.16
C ILE A 859 18.82 27.13 17.57
N ARG A 860 17.89 26.17 17.68
CA ARG A 860 16.52 26.36 17.17
C ARG A 860 15.63 27.20 18.07
N GLY A 861 15.88 27.20 19.37
CA GLY A 861 15.21 28.05 20.33
C GLY A 861 15.58 29.52 20.15
N SER A 862 16.83 29.80 19.74
CA SER A 862 17.34 31.15 19.52
C SER A 862 16.95 31.81 18.19
N LYS A 863 16.08 31.17 17.40
CA LYS A 863 15.69 31.62 16.06
C LYS A 863 15.26 33.10 15.98
N TYR A 864 14.56 33.61 16.99
CA TYR A 864 14.02 34.99 17.01
C TYR A 864 14.65 35.86 18.10
N TRP A 865 15.83 35.48 18.59
CA TRP A 865 16.57 36.25 19.58
C TRP A 865 17.16 37.55 18.98
N THR A 866 17.49 38.49 19.87
CA THR A 866 18.21 39.71 19.51
C THR A 866 19.65 39.38 19.12
N LEU A 867 20.31 40.31 18.43
CA LEU A 867 21.69 40.16 17.98
C LEU A 867 22.64 39.92 19.16
N GLU A 868 22.45 40.65 20.27
CA GLU A 868 23.24 40.51 21.50
C GLU A 868 23.14 39.10 22.11
N MET A 869 21.92 38.58 22.25
CA MET A 869 21.70 37.23 22.76
C MET A 869 22.31 36.16 21.84
N LEU A 870 22.29 36.39 20.52
CA LEU A 870 22.90 35.49 19.55
C LEU A 870 24.43 35.53 19.64
N ASP A 871 25.03 36.70 19.80
CA ASP A 871 26.47 36.85 19.97
C ASP A 871 26.95 36.14 21.24
N GLU A 872 26.24 36.32 22.36
CA GLU A 872 26.54 35.62 23.61
C GLU A 872 26.45 34.10 23.44
N LEU A 873 25.38 33.60 22.81
CA LEU A 873 25.21 32.17 22.55
C LEU A 873 26.34 31.60 21.70
N TRP A 874 26.68 32.25 20.58
CA TRP A 874 27.68 31.74 19.64
C TRP A 874 29.11 31.89 20.15
N GLN A 875 29.40 32.89 20.99
CA GLN A 875 30.67 32.99 21.70
C GLN A 875 30.91 31.76 22.59
N LYS A 876 29.86 31.28 23.27
CA LYS A 876 29.91 30.09 24.14
C LYS A 876 29.86 28.77 23.35
N LEU A 877 29.12 28.72 22.24
CA LEU A 877 28.88 27.49 21.49
C LEU A 877 29.98 27.13 20.48
N THR A 878 30.65 28.13 19.89
CA THR A 878 31.70 27.90 18.87
C THR A 878 32.85 27.03 19.38
N PRO A 879 33.41 27.24 20.60
CA PRO A 879 34.44 26.36 21.14
C PRO A 879 33.97 24.92 21.32
N LEU A 880 32.73 24.72 21.80
CA LEU A 880 32.13 23.40 21.99
C LEU A 880 32.00 22.65 20.66
N LEU A 881 31.45 23.30 19.63
CA LEU A 881 31.30 22.69 18.31
C LEU A 881 32.65 22.42 17.64
N THR A 882 33.67 23.24 17.91
CA THR A 882 35.03 23.01 17.43
C THR A 882 35.63 21.75 18.04
N GLU A 883 35.53 21.59 19.37
CA GLU A 883 35.97 20.37 20.09
C GLU A 883 35.25 19.13 19.58
N VAL A 884 33.93 19.21 19.34
CA VAL A 884 33.15 18.12 18.75
C VAL A 884 33.65 17.78 17.35
N SER A 885 33.85 18.77 16.47
CA SER A 885 34.21 18.56 15.07
C SER A 885 35.56 17.84 14.87
N VAL A 886 36.50 18.01 15.80
CA VAL A 886 37.83 17.37 15.77
C VAL A 886 37.75 15.93 16.25
N ASN A 887 36.84 15.63 17.19
CA ASN A 887 36.77 14.36 17.90
C ASN A 887 35.64 13.43 17.40
N LEU A 888 35.01 13.72 16.26
CA LEU A 888 33.98 12.84 15.69
C LEU A 888 34.53 11.48 15.31
N ASN A 889 33.78 10.43 15.64
CA ASN A 889 34.08 9.04 15.30
C ASN A 889 32.86 8.35 14.64
N HIS A 890 32.98 7.06 14.33
CA HIS A 890 31.97 6.29 13.62
C HIS A 890 30.64 6.12 14.38
N GLU A 891 30.66 6.23 15.72
CA GLU A 891 29.47 6.14 16.59
C GLU A 891 28.78 7.51 16.79
N THR A 892 29.48 8.63 16.57
CA THR A 892 28.97 9.96 16.98
C THR A 892 28.62 10.88 15.83
N TYR A 893 29.26 10.72 14.66
CA TYR A 893 29.12 11.67 13.54
C TYR A 893 27.68 11.84 13.04
N PHE A 894 26.87 10.77 13.08
CA PHE A 894 25.49 10.81 12.58
C PHE A 894 24.54 11.59 13.51
N HIS A 895 24.77 11.57 14.82
CA HIS A 895 24.03 12.37 15.81
C HIS A 895 24.25 13.86 15.58
N TRP A 896 25.50 14.26 15.36
CA TRP A 896 25.85 15.65 15.10
C TRP A 896 25.40 16.11 13.72
N GLY A 897 25.43 15.24 12.70
CA GLY A 897 24.77 15.54 11.43
C GLY A 897 23.26 15.75 11.57
N SER A 898 22.60 14.94 12.41
CA SER A 898 21.17 15.13 12.74
C SER A 898 20.96 16.46 13.47
N CYS A 899 21.79 16.79 14.46
CA CYS A 899 21.78 18.08 15.15
C CYS A 899 21.84 19.24 14.15
N ILE A 900 22.82 19.27 13.25
CA ILE A 900 22.95 20.33 12.24
C ILE A 900 21.74 20.38 11.31
N GLN A 901 21.24 19.25 10.81
CA GLN A 901 20.03 19.24 9.98
C GLN A 901 18.80 19.81 10.71
N TYR A 902 18.59 19.43 11.97
CA TYR A 902 17.54 19.99 12.80
C TYR A 902 17.80 21.48 13.12
N CYS A 903 19.04 21.94 13.25
CA CYS A 903 19.40 23.36 13.43
C CYS A 903 19.06 24.24 12.23
N LEU A 904 19.28 23.73 11.02
CA LEU A 904 19.19 24.52 9.80
C LEU A 904 17.81 24.40 9.09
N SER A 905 17.06 23.33 9.35
CA SER A 905 15.73 23.11 8.73
C SER A 905 14.72 24.22 9.00
N ASP A 906 13.86 24.57 8.03
CA ASP A 906 12.82 25.61 8.18
C ASP A 906 13.34 26.97 8.69
N THR A 907 14.50 27.40 8.17
CA THR A 907 15.10 28.70 8.47
C THR A 907 15.72 29.35 7.25
N ASP A 908 15.82 30.68 7.28
CA ASP A 908 16.49 31.46 6.26
C ASP A 908 18.02 31.32 6.44
N PRO A 909 18.80 31.00 5.39
CA PRO A 909 20.25 30.86 5.54
C PRO A 909 20.93 32.15 6.03
N ARG A 910 20.38 33.32 5.70
CA ARG A 910 20.91 34.62 6.14
C ARG A 910 20.74 34.83 7.65
N ARG A 911 19.66 34.29 8.23
CA ARG A 911 19.45 34.24 9.70
C ARG A 911 20.44 33.28 10.36
N MET A 912 20.79 32.21 9.66
CA MET A 912 21.74 31.17 10.09
C MET A 912 23.19 31.44 9.67
N CYS A 913 23.57 32.71 9.48
CA CYS A 913 24.90 33.07 9.00
C CYS A 913 26.04 32.53 9.89
N ARG A 914 25.92 32.58 11.22
CA ARG A 914 26.94 32.10 12.17
C ARG A 914 27.16 30.58 12.04
N PRO A 915 26.12 29.71 12.08
CA PRO A 915 26.31 28.29 11.83
C PRO A 915 26.84 27.97 10.43
N ILE A 916 26.40 28.68 9.38
CA ILE A 916 26.92 28.49 8.01
C ILE A 916 28.41 28.85 7.95
N GLN A 917 28.81 29.98 8.53
CA GLN A 917 30.21 30.40 8.61
C GLN A 917 31.07 29.36 9.34
N PHE A 918 30.62 28.87 10.50
CA PHE A 918 31.30 27.78 11.22
C PHE A 918 31.47 26.54 10.33
N ILE A 919 30.42 26.08 9.65
CA ILE A 919 30.51 24.91 8.76
C ILE A 919 31.47 25.20 7.58
N CYS A 920 31.48 26.42 7.03
CA CYS A 920 32.42 26.80 5.98
C CYS A 920 33.88 26.80 6.47
N THR A 921 34.14 27.12 7.76
CA THR A 921 35.50 27.00 8.30
C THR A 921 36.02 25.56 8.26
N LEU A 922 35.14 24.56 8.39
CA LEU A 922 35.51 23.15 8.33
C LEU A 922 36.02 22.72 6.95
N ILE A 923 35.62 23.42 5.88
CA ILE A 923 36.07 23.16 4.49
C ILE A 923 37.55 23.53 4.31
N ASN A 924 38.01 24.58 5.00
CA ASN A 924 39.36 25.15 4.83
C ASN A 924 40.39 24.65 5.85
N GLN A 925 39.99 23.79 6.80
CA GLN A 925 40.91 23.25 7.80
C GLN A 925 41.87 22.22 7.16
N GLN A 926 43.14 22.24 7.59
CA GLN A 926 44.15 21.29 7.11
C GLN A 926 43.77 19.82 7.40
N THR A 927 44.31 18.93 6.57
CA THR A 927 44.17 17.48 6.62
C THR A 927 44.56 16.95 8.00
N SER A 928 43.62 16.27 8.68
CA SER A 928 43.89 15.60 9.95
C SER A 928 44.69 14.32 9.71
N ALA A 929 45.52 13.89 10.66
CA ALA A 929 46.27 12.62 10.57
C ALA A 929 45.34 11.38 10.38
N TYR A 930 44.07 11.50 10.78
CA TYR A 930 43.04 10.47 10.61
C TYR A 930 42.05 10.85 9.49
N THR A 931 42.00 10.04 8.42
CA THR A 931 41.18 10.29 7.22
C THR A 931 39.66 10.17 7.46
N PHE A 932 39.23 9.44 8.49
CA PHE A 932 37.81 9.31 8.85
C PHE A 932 37.24 10.61 9.46
N ASN A 933 38.02 11.31 10.28
CA ASN A 933 37.59 12.57 10.90
C ASN A 933 37.36 13.64 9.82
N GLU A 934 38.20 13.65 8.79
CA GLU A 934 37.99 14.46 7.60
C GLU A 934 36.69 14.11 6.85
N ALA A 935 36.43 12.83 6.59
CA ALA A 935 35.17 12.40 5.99
C ALA A 935 33.94 12.80 6.85
N SER A 936 34.07 12.77 8.18
CA SER A 936 33.01 13.20 9.11
C SER A 936 32.75 14.72 9.06
N ARG A 937 33.78 15.55 8.87
CA ARG A 937 33.62 16.99 8.63
C ARG A 937 32.86 17.26 7.33
N TRP A 938 33.21 16.57 6.24
CA TRP A 938 32.47 16.65 4.98
C TRP A 938 31.01 16.19 5.12
N TYR A 939 30.72 15.23 5.98
CA TYR A 939 29.33 14.86 6.32
C TYR A 939 28.56 16.00 7.01
N LEU A 940 29.21 16.79 7.88
CA LEU A 940 28.58 18.00 8.44
C LEU A 940 28.34 19.07 7.36
N VAL A 941 29.29 19.27 6.43
CA VAL A 941 29.12 20.16 5.28
C VAL A 941 27.94 19.73 4.41
N GLN A 942 27.78 18.41 4.19
CA GLN A 942 26.64 17.84 3.46
C GLN A 942 25.27 18.26 4.05
N CYS A 943 25.20 18.59 5.34
CA CYS A 943 23.96 19.01 5.99
C CYS A 943 23.45 20.39 5.51
N LEU A 944 24.29 21.21 4.85
CA LEU A 944 23.88 22.47 4.20
C LEU A 944 22.86 22.28 3.07
N ARG A 945 22.68 21.03 2.58
CA ARG A 945 21.65 20.65 1.59
C ARG A 945 20.24 21.13 1.93
N VAL A 946 19.94 21.35 3.21
CA VAL A 946 18.66 21.88 3.70
C VAL A 946 18.29 23.25 3.10
N PHE A 947 19.28 24.06 2.71
CA PHE A 947 19.05 25.38 2.10
C PHE A 947 18.88 25.34 0.58
N GLN A 948 19.18 24.21 -0.07
CA GLN A 948 18.97 24.00 -1.51
C GLN A 948 19.57 25.13 -2.36
N TRP A 949 18.75 25.76 -3.21
CA TRP A 949 19.13 26.85 -4.13
C TRP A 949 19.50 28.17 -3.44
N ARG A 950 19.21 28.33 -2.13
CA ARG A 950 19.41 29.60 -1.40
C ARG A 950 20.86 29.90 -1.02
N ILE A 951 21.82 29.02 -1.29
CA ILE A 951 23.24 29.18 -0.90
C ILE A 951 24.20 28.98 -2.09
N PRO A 952 24.02 29.69 -3.23
CA PRO A 952 24.78 29.44 -4.46
C PRO A 952 26.30 29.62 -4.28
N SER A 953 26.74 30.68 -3.60
CA SER A 953 28.17 30.95 -3.33
C SER A 953 28.85 29.81 -2.57
N VAL A 954 28.15 29.20 -1.61
CA VAL A 954 28.66 28.10 -0.80
C VAL A 954 28.80 26.83 -1.64
N TRP A 955 27.87 26.59 -2.57
CA TRP A 955 28.01 25.47 -3.52
C TRP A 955 29.22 25.64 -4.45
N HIS A 956 29.48 26.85 -4.95
CA HIS A 956 30.69 27.13 -5.75
C HIS A 956 31.97 26.85 -4.95
N LEU A 957 32.04 27.29 -3.68
CA LEU A 957 33.16 26.98 -2.79
C LEU A 957 33.34 25.46 -2.59
N ILE A 958 32.25 24.74 -2.36
CA ILE A 958 32.27 23.28 -2.19
C ILE A 958 32.80 22.58 -3.45
N HIS A 959 32.35 22.99 -4.64
CA HIS A 959 32.78 22.39 -5.91
C HIS A 959 34.26 22.67 -6.19
N GLU A 960 34.70 23.89 -5.93
CA GLU A 960 36.10 24.30 -6.11
C GLU A 960 37.06 23.46 -5.27
N LYS A 961 36.68 23.07 -4.04
CA LYS A 961 37.47 22.16 -3.20
C LYS A 961 37.26 20.69 -3.51
N ALA A 962 36.03 20.29 -3.85
CA ALA A 962 35.71 18.89 -4.15
C ALA A 962 36.41 18.35 -5.40
N LYS A 963 36.69 19.20 -6.40
CA LYS A 963 37.36 18.81 -7.65
C LYS A 963 38.74 18.17 -7.41
N ASP A 964 39.45 18.63 -6.38
CA ASP A 964 40.80 18.18 -6.06
C ASP A 964 40.80 16.88 -5.23
N LEU A 965 39.63 16.45 -4.73
CA LEU A 965 39.46 15.28 -3.87
C LEU A 965 38.83 14.06 -4.57
N LEU A 966 38.59 14.14 -5.89
CA LEU A 966 37.88 13.09 -6.65
C LEU A 966 38.65 11.77 -6.76
N ASP A 967 39.99 11.81 -6.73
CA ASP A 967 40.89 10.65 -6.80
C ASP A 967 41.55 10.31 -5.46
N HIS A 968 41.06 10.91 -4.36
CA HIS A 968 41.64 10.81 -3.03
C HIS A 968 41.78 9.34 -2.58
N PRO A 969 42.91 8.93 -1.97
CA PRO A 969 43.16 7.51 -1.63
C PRO A 969 42.12 6.89 -0.69
N SER A 970 41.59 7.65 0.27
CA SER A 970 40.55 7.19 1.20
C SER A 970 39.17 7.10 0.56
N LYS A 971 38.59 5.89 0.55
CA LYS A 971 37.22 5.62 0.09
C LYS A 971 36.16 6.42 0.84
N TRP A 972 36.31 6.60 2.16
CA TRP A 972 35.37 7.36 2.99
C TRP A 972 35.20 8.81 2.53
N ILE A 973 36.30 9.45 2.10
CA ILE A 973 36.27 10.83 1.61
C ILE A 973 35.59 10.87 0.24
N ARG A 974 35.97 9.97 -0.69
CA ARG A 974 35.37 9.87 -2.03
C ARG A 974 33.87 9.65 -1.98
N GLU A 975 33.38 8.74 -1.13
CA GLU A 975 31.94 8.50 -0.95
C GLU A 975 31.19 9.74 -0.44
N ARG A 976 31.79 10.52 0.47
CA ARG A 976 31.20 11.76 0.99
C ARG A 976 31.19 12.86 -0.08
N ILE A 977 32.28 13.03 -0.82
CA ILE A 977 32.35 13.98 -1.93
C ILE A 977 31.34 13.61 -3.02
N ALA A 978 31.25 12.34 -3.41
CA ALA A 978 30.26 11.86 -4.36
C ALA A 978 28.82 12.12 -3.90
N ALA A 979 28.54 11.91 -2.61
CA ALA A 979 27.24 12.21 -2.00
C ALA A 979 26.90 13.71 -2.00
N ILE A 980 27.88 14.60 -1.83
CA ILE A 980 27.70 16.06 -1.83
C ILE A 980 27.48 16.58 -3.25
N LEU A 981 28.34 16.17 -4.20
CA LEU A 981 28.23 16.58 -5.60
C LEU A 981 26.92 16.10 -6.23
N SER A 982 26.50 14.86 -5.95
CA SER A 982 25.19 14.36 -6.39
C SER A 982 24.00 15.16 -5.84
N ILE A 983 24.07 15.66 -4.60
CA ILE A 983 23.05 16.56 -4.04
C ILE A 983 23.03 17.88 -4.82
N SER A 984 24.20 18.47 -5.06
CA SER A 984 24.30 19.73 -5.80
C SER A 984 23.81 19.59 -7.24
N PHE A 985 24.22 18.53 -7.96
CA PHE A 985 23.76 18.25 -9.32
C PHE A 985 22.27 17.96 -9.38
N GLY A 986 21.69 17.41 -8.31
CA GLY A 986 20.25 17.23 -8.18
C GLY A 986 19.46 18.53 -8.11
N LEU A 987 20.10 19.66 -7.79
CA LEU A 987 19.48 21.00 -7.80
C LEU A 987 19.42 21.61 -9.21
N ASN A 988 20.21 21.13 -10.18
CA ASN A 988 20.19 21.59 -11.58
C ASN A 988 18.93 21.07 -12.30
N LEU A 989 17.75 21.52 -11.90
CA LEU A 989 16.48 21.11 -12.50
C LEU A 989 16.21 21.91 -13.77
N THR A 990 15.95 21.21 -14.87
CA THR A 990 15.45 21.80 -16.12
C THR A 990 13.93 21.68 -16.11
N LEU A 991 13.25 22.71 -15.59
CA LEU A 991 11.79 22.75 -15.50
C LEU A 991 11.19 23.37 -16.76
N PHE A 992 9.96 22.99 -17.09
CA PHE A 992 9.17 23.64 -18.14
C PHE A 992 9.12 25.16 -17.91
N ASP A 993 9.54 25.92 -18.92
CA ASP A 993 9.63 27.39 -18.90
C ASP A 993 10.47 27.97 -17.73
N GLY A 994 11.42 27.19 -17.20
CA GLY A 994 12.28 27.60 -16.09
C GLY A 994 13.57 28.30 -16.53
N LYS A 995 14.09 29.18 -15.67
CA LYS A 995 15.42 29.81 -15.86
C LYS A 995 16.54 28.93 -15.30
N SER A 996 17.73 29.06 -15.88
CA SER A 996 18.96 28.41 -15.40
C SER A 996 19.28 28.84 -13.95
N THR A 997 19.86 27.91 -13.19
CA THR A 997 20.24 28.17 -11.80
C THR A 997 21.61 28.87 -11.69
N ARG A 998 21.84 29.58 -10.59
CA ARG A 998 23.08 30.32 -10.28
C ARG A 998 24.09 29.49 -9.48
N HIS A 999 23.68 28.34 -8.94
CA HIS A 999 24.60 27.38 -8.35
C HIS A 999 25.39 26.64 -9.45
N PRO A 1000 26.48 25.91 -9.12
CA PRO A 1000 27.32 25.25 -10.12
C PRO A 1000 26.52 24.35 -11.07
N ASP A 1001 26.85 24.39 -12.36
CA ASP A 1001 26.22 23.55 -13.39
C ASP A 1001 26.87 22.16 -13.46
N ALA A 1002 26.03 21.12 -13.48
CA ALA A 1002 26.49 19.74 -13.51
C ALA A 1002 27.19 19.38 -14.82
N ASN A 1003 26.68 19.85 -15.97
CA ASN A 1003 27.29 19.55 -17.27
C ASN A 1003 28.66 20.25 -17.37
N GLN A 1004 28.75 21.52 -16.96
CA GLN A 1004 30.02 22.25 -16.92
C GLN A 1004 31.07 21.57 -16.02
N PHE A 1005 30.66 21.08 -14.84
CA PHE A 1005 31.57 20.35 -13.97
C PHE A 1005 32.03 19.03 -14.61
N ILE A 1006 31.12 18.27 -15.24
CA ILE A 1006 31.45 17.02 -15.93
C ILE A 1006 32.39 17.28 -17.10
N ASP A 1007 32.16 18.35 -17.86
CA ASP A 1007 33.00 18.76 -18.99
C ASP A 1007 34.40 19.14 -18.52
N MET A 1008 34.52 19.86 -17.40
CA MET A 1008 35.80 20.20 -16.79
C MET A 1008 36.64 18.97 -16.40
N ILE A 1009 36.00 17.89 -15.92
CA ILE A 1009 36.71 16.66 -15.54
C ILE A 1009 36.83 15.64 -16.69
N ARG A 1010 36.25 15.92 -17.86
CA ARG A 1010 36.18 14.98 -19.00
C ARG A 1010 37.56 14.56 -19.48
N GLU A 1011 38.47 15.52 -19.69
CA GLU A 1011 39.84 15.24 -20.15
C GLU A 1011 40.62 14.44 -19.09
N ARG A 1012 40.48 14.81 -17.81
CA ARG A 1012 41.11 14.09 -16.69
C ARG A 1012 40.61 12.64 -16.59
N LEU A 1013 39.31 12.42 -16.81
CA LEU A 1013 38.73 11.09 -16.84
C LEU A 1013 39.24 10.29 -18.04
N HIS A 1014 39.32 10.91 -19.22
CA HIS A 1014 39.86 10.26 -20.42
C HIS A 1014 41.31 9.81 -20.21
N GLN A 1015 42.15 10.68 -19.65
CA GLN A 1015 43.53 10.35 -19.28
C GLN A 1015 43.59 9.22 -18.24
N ALA A 1016 42.76 9.27 -17.19
CA ALA A 1016 42.68 8.21 -16.20
C ALA A 1016 42.30 6.86 -16.82
N ILE A 1017 41.35 6.85 -17.75
CA ILE A 1017 40.95 5.65 -18.48
C ILE A 1017 42.12 5.09 -19.31
N GLU A 1018 42.85 5.93 -20.03
CA GLU A 1018 44.02 5.47 -20.78
C GLU A 1018 45.12 4.92 -19.88
N ILE A 1019 45.41 5.57 -18.75
CA ILE A 1019 46.41 5.12 -17.77
C ILE A 1019 46.03 3.75 -17.23
N TYR A 1020 44.78 3.58 -16.81
CA TYR A 1020 44.26 2.32 -16.31
C TYR A 1020 44.27 1.22 -17.39
N GLN A 1021 44.10 1.58 -18.68
CA GLN A 1021 44.22 0.66 -19.81
C GLN A 1021 45.66 0.21 -20.10
N LYS A 1022 46.65 1.09 -19.90
CA LYS A 1022 48.04 0.88 -20.34
C LYS A 1022 48.96 0.27 -19.27
N LYS A 1023 48.62 0.38 -17.97
CA LYS A 1023 49.54 0.02 -16.87
C LYS A 1023 49.39 -1.43 -16.38
N PRO A 1024 50.51 -2.16 -16.19
CA PRO A 1024 50.49 -3.54 -15.71
C PRO A 1024 50.23 -3.64 -14.20
N LEU A 1025 49.66 -4.78 -13.80
CA LEU A 1025 49.57 -5.25 -12.43
C LEU A 1025 50.98 -5.44 -11.84
N ILE A 1026 51.27 -4.86 -10.67
CA ILE A 1026 52.56 -5.03 -9.99
C ILE A 1026 52.49 -6.32 -9.15
N ASN A 1027 53.42 -7.24 -9.40
CA ASN A 1027 53.54 -8.48 -8.64
C ASN A 1027 54.43 -8.23 -7.41
N VAL A 1028 53.83 -7.89 -6.29
CA VAL A 1028 54.56 -7.72 -5.02
C VAL A 1028 54.62 -9.10 -4.34
N SER A 1029 55.80 -9.72 -4.38
CA SER A 1029 56.21 -10.89 -3.58
C SER A 1029 55.07 -11.87 -3.19
N GLY A 1030 54.60 -12.64 -4.18
CA GLY A 1030 53.93 -13.92 -3.96
C GLY A 1030 52.67 -13.90 -3.09
N SER A 1031 51.62 -13.21 -3.53
CA SER A 1031 50.19 -13.63 -3.47
C SER A 1031 49.19 -12.48 -3.61
N SER A 1032 49.62 -11.22 -3.46
CA SER A 1032 48.77 -10.04 -3.68
C SER A 1032 49.24 -9.25 -4.89
N VAL A 1033 48.40 -9.23 -5.93
CA VAL A 1033 48.60 -8.40 -7.11
C VAL A 1033 48.08 -6.99 -6.80
N GLU A 1034 48.96 -5.99 -6.72
CA GLU A 1034 48.58 -4.59 -6.47
C GLU A 1034 48.70 -3.74 -7.75
N LEU A 1035 47.78 -2.80 -7.91
CA LEU A 1035 47.82 -1.83 -9.01
C LEU A 1035 48.94 -0.81 -8.77
N ASP A 1036 49.57 -0.36 -9.85
CA ASP A 1036 50.46 0.81 -9.81
C ASP A 1036 49.77 2.03 -9.19
N VAL A 1037 50.55 2.91 -8.54
CA VAL A 1037 50.02 4.06 -7.78
C VAL A 1037 49.19 4.98 -8.67
N GLU A 1038 49.66 5.29 -9.87
CA GLU A 1038 48.92 6.14 -10.81
C GLU A 1038 47.69 5.41 -11.38
N ALA A 1039 47.78 4.09 -11.60
CA ALA A 1039 46.64 3.28 -12.03
C ALA A 1039 45.56 3.19 -10.94
N ARG A 1040 45.95 3.13 -9.66
CA ARG A 1040 45.04 3.17 -8.51
C ARG A 1040 44.39 4.54 -8.36
N GLN A 1041 45.13 5.63 -8.54
CA GLN A 1041 44.57 6.99 -8.56
C GLN A 1041 43.57 7.18 -9.70
N ALA A 1042 43.90 6.70 -10.90
CA ALA A 1042 42.99 6.69 -12.04
C ALA A 1042 41.70 5.90 -11.75
N LEU A 1043 41.81 4.72 -11.14
CA LEU A 1043 40.66 3.91 -10.73
C LEU A 1043 39.79 4.62 -9.68
N ASN A 1044 40.41 5.25 -8.67
CA ASN A 1044 39.70 6.01 -7.64
C ASN A 1044 38.85 7.14 -8.25
N LEU A 1045 39.36 7.83 -9.27
CA LEU A 1045 38.62 8.86 -10.01
C LEU A 1045 37.39 8.26 -10.71
N ILE A 1046 37.59 7.16 -11.44
CA ILE A 1046 36.52 6.48 -12.19
C ILE A 1046 35.42 5.99 -11.24
N GLU A 1047 35.78 5.34 -10.14
CA GLU A 1047 34.83 4.89 -9.10
C GLU A 1047 34.01 6.04 -8.53
N THR A 1048 34.66 7.18 -8.23
CA THR A 1048 33.99 8.33 -7.64
C THR A 1048 32.98 8.95 -8.59
N VAL A 1049 33.30 9.02 -9.89
CA VAL A 1049 32.36 9.51 -10.92
C VAL A 1049 31.16 8.57 -11.05
N ILE A 1050 31.38 7.25 -11.01
CA ILE A 1050 30.27 6.26 -11.00
C ILE A 1050 29.41 6.40 -9.74
N ASP A 1051 30.03 6.66 -8.58
CA ASP A 1051 29.32 6.87 -7.32
C ASP A 1051 28.52 8.18 -7.29
N ILE A 1052 29.01 9.25 -7.94
CA ILE A 1052 28.24 10.48 -8.16
C ILE A 1052 26.97 10.16 -8.94
N HIS A 1053 27.10 9.44 -10.08
CA HIS A 1053 25.95 9.05 -10.90
C HIS A 1053 24.97 8.16 -10.11
N SER A 1054 25.47 7.14 -9.42
CA SER A 1054 24.64 6.20 -8.66
C SER A 1054 23.86 6.93 -7.55
N ASN A 1055 24.51 7.83 -6.81
CA ASN A 1055 23.83 8.67 -5.82
C ASN A 1055 22.81 9.64 -6.46
N LEU A 1056 23.13 10.19 -7.63
CA LEU A 1056 22.22 11.06 -8.37
C LEU A 1056 20.98 10.29 -8.85
N PHE A 1057 21.14 9.06 -9.32
CA PHE A 1057 20.06 8.16 -9.71
C PHE A 1057 19.08 7.90 -8.58
N ILE A 1058 19.58 7.72 -7.35
CA ILE A 1058 18.75 7.44 -6.19
C ILE A 1058 18.04 8.71 -5.66
N ARG A 1059 18.67 9.88 -5.76
CA ARG A 1059 18.26 11.08 -4.99
C ARG A 1059 17.67 12.22 -5.82
N SER A 1060 18.00 12.31 -7.10
CA SER A 1060 17.62 13.44 -7.97
C SER A 1060 16.26 13.21 -8.64
N HIS A 1061 15.52 14.30 -8.86
CA HIS A 1061 14.32 14.32 -9.68
C HIS A 1061 14.60 14.15 -11.18
N GLN A 1062 15.80 14.54 -11.62
CA GLN A 1062 16.33 14.39 -12.97
C GLN A 1062 17.70 13.72 -12.88
N PRO A 1063 17.75 12.39 -12.76
CA PRO A 1063 18.99 11.66 -12.47
C PRO A 1063 19.94 11.58 -13.66
N ILE A 1064 19.44 11.74 -14.87
CA ILE A 1064 20.24 11.69 -16.09
C ILE A 1064 20.47 13.12 -16.57
N LYS A 1065 21.74 13.53 -16.60
CA LYS A 1065 22.21 14.77 -17.21
C LYS A 1065 22.89 14.45 -18.52
N GLU A 1066 22.85 15.37 -19.47
CA GLU A 1066 23.48 15.19 -20.78
C GLU A 1066 24.98 14.88 -20.66
N GLY A 1067 25.69 15.60 -19.79
CA GLY A 1067 27.10 15.33 -19.50
C GLY A 1067 27.36 13.89 -19.02
N ILE A 1068 26.43 13.29 -18.28
CA ILE A 1068 26.53 11.88 -17.83
C ILE A 1068 26.35 10.93 -19.02
N ILE A 1069 25.41 11.18 -19.93
CA ILE A 1069 25.23 10.37 -21.14
C ILE A 1069 26.52 10.38 -21.98
N CYS A 1070 27.18 11.53 -22.09
CA CYS A 1070 28.46 11.68 -22.78
C CYS A 1070 29.59 10.83 -22.16
N LEU A 1071 29.46 10.38 -20.90
CA LEU A 1071 30.43 9.48 -20.26
C LEU A 1071 30.23 8.00 -20.65
N PHE A 1072 29.06 7.66 -21.21
CA PHE A 1072 28.68 6.28 -21.54
C PHE A 1072 29.70 5.56 -22.43
N PRO A 1073 30.19 6.14 -23.55
CA PRO A 1073 31.16 5.47 -24.40
C PRO A 1073 32.47 5.13 -23.69
N TYR A 1074 32.96 6.06 -22.86
CA TYR A 1074 34.22 5.90 -22.13
C TYR A 1074 34.14 4.76 -21.12
N LEU A 1075 33.03 4.65 -20.39
CA LEU A 1075 32.83 3.60 -19.39
C LEU A 1075 32.61 2.21 -20.02
N CYS A 1076 31.94 2.13 -21.19
CA CYS A 1076 31.82 0.88 -21.95
C CYS A 1076 33.19 0.34 -22.42
N GLN A 1077 34.16 1.21 -22.73
CA GLN A 1077 35.49 0.78 -23.19
C GLN A 1077 36.37 0.15 -22.10
N ILE A 1078 36.05 0.36 -20.82
CA ILE A 1078 36.82 -0.14 -19.67
C ILE A 1078 36.41 -1.58 -19.31
N GLU A 1079 35.27 -2.06 -19.83
CA GLU A 1079 34.69 -3.35 -19.49
C GLU A 1079 35.61 -4.54 -19.78
N SER A 1080 36.49 -4.41 -20.77
CA SER A 1080 37.51 -5.43 -21.07
C SER A 1080 38.54 -5.63 -19.96
N ILE A 1081 38.74 -4.65 -19.08
CA ILE A 1081 39.79 -4.64 -18.04
C ILE A 1081 39.23 -4.96 -16.66
N ALA A 1082 37.94 -4.68 -16.44
CA ALA A 1082 37.26 -4.98 -15.19
C ALA A 1082 37.23 -6.49 -14.87
N THR A 1083 37.70 -7.38 -15.75
CA THR A 1083 37.61 -8.85 -15.65
C THR A 1083 38.09 -9.47 -14.33
N ASN A 1084 38.96 -8.80 -13.59
CA ASN A 1084 39.56 -9.32 -12.34
C ASN A 1084 39.05 -8.64 -11.05
N ASP A 1085 38.20 -7.61 -11.13
CA ASP A 1085 37.63 -6.90 -9.97
C ASP A 1085 36.09 -6.95 -9.97
N ASP A 1086 35.53 -7.85 -9.15
CA ASP A 1086 34.09 -8.07 -9.11
C ASP A 1086 33.30 -6.91 -8.48
N ASP A 1087 33.89 -6.06 -7.62
CA ASP A 1087 33.20 -4.87 -7.09
C ASP A 1087 33.08 -3.82 -8.19
N PHE A 1088 34.17 -3.59 -8.93
CA PHE A 1088 34.18 -2.62 -10.02
C PHE A 1088 33.28 -3.03 -11.19
N LYS A 1089 33.23 -4.31 -11.56
CA LYS A 1089 32.26 -4.83 -12.55
C LYS A 1089 30.81 -4.52 -12.15
N LYS A 1090 30.47 -4.75 -10.88
CA LYS A 1090 29.12 -4.48 -10.35
C LYS A 1090 28.78 -3.00 -10.48
N ARG A 1091 29.72 -2.10 -10.16
CA ARG A 1091 29.54 -0.64 -10.31
C ARG A 1091 29.29 -0.23 -11.76
N LEU A 1092 30.07 -0.75 -12.71
CA LEU A 1092 29.87 -0.50 -14.15
C LEU A 1092 28.52 -1.03 -14.66
N ALA A 1093 28.12 -2.23 -14.20
CA ALA A 1093 26.83 -2.80 -14.54
C ALA A 1093 25.68 -1.96 -13.96
N PHE A 1094 25.78 -1.50 -12.70
CA PHE A 1094 24.80 -0.60 -12.10
C PHE A 1094 24.70 0.72 -12.84
N TYR A 1095 25.81 1.32 -13.26
CA TYR A 1095 25.81 2.54 -14.08
C TYR A 1095 24.98 2.36 -15.37
N ARG A 1096 25.25 1.31 -16.14
CA ARG A 1096 24.50 1.03 -17.38
C ARG A 1096 23.02 0.79 -17.10
N MET A 1097 22.74 0.00 -16.08
CA MET A 1097 21.38 -0.34 -15.71
C MET A 1097 20.61 0.89 -15.23
N HIS A 1098 21.21 1.79 -14.43
CA HIS A 1098 20.60 3.06 -14.03
C HIS A 1098 20.20 3.91 -15.23
N ILE A 1099 21.07 4.04 -16.24
CA ILE A 1099 20.74 4.77 -17.47
C ILE A 1099 19.64 4.07 -18.26
N GLY A 1100 19.71 2.74 -18.41
CA GLY A 1100 18.73 1.97 -19.18
C GLY A 1100 17.34 1.98 -18.55
N MET A 1101 17.28 2.01 -17.22
CA MET A 1101 16.04 2.12 -16.45
C MET A 1101 15.56 3.56 -16.27
N ALA A 1102 16.37 4.57 -16.58
CA ALA A 1102 15.94 5.97 -16.46
C ALA A 1102 14.87 6.31 -17.51
N TYR A 1103 14.00 7.28 -17.18
CA TYR A 1103 13.06 7.81 -18.16
C TYR A 1103 13.84 8.74 -19.06
N LEU A 1104 13.75 8.48 -20.35
CA LEU A 1104 14.44 9.26 -21.37
C LEU A 1104 13.39 10.06 -22.11
N ASN A 1105 13.46 11.39 -21.95
CA ASN A 1105 12.70 12.30 -22.80
C ASN A 1105 13.26 12.22 -24.25
N PRO A 1106 12.51 12.69 -25.25
CA PRO A 1106 12.93 12.56 -26.65
C PRO A 1106 14.31 13.16 -26.97
N HIS A 1107 14.67 14.26 -26.30
CA HIS A 1107 15.96 14.93 -26.51
C HIS A 1107 17.14 14.10 -25.96
N LEU A 1108 17.07 13.66 -24.71
CA LEU A 1108 18.11 12.80 -24.10
C LEU A 1108 18.20 11.44 -24.79
N LEU A 1109 17.07 10.91 -25.27
CA LEU A 1109 17.03 9.67 -26.03
C LEU A 1109 17.81 9.79 -27.34
N GLU A 1110 17.63 10.89 -28.08
CA GLU A 1110 18.40 11.15 -29.31
C GLU A 1110 19.90 11.21 -29.02
N THR A 1111 20.33 11.97 -28.01
CA THR A 1111 21.75 12.05 -27.62
C THR A 1111 22.31 10.69 -27.23
N LEU A 1112 21.57 9.89 -26.46
CA LEU A 1112 21.99 8.54 -26.06
C LEU A 1112 22.11 7.58 -27.26
N ILE A 1113 21.18 7.63 -28.21
CA ILE A 1113 21.22 6.78 -29.42
C ILE A 1113 22.45 7.13 -30.25
N GLN A 1114 22.80 8.40 -30.41
CA GLN A 1114 24.03 8.81 -31.09
C GLN A 1114 25.29 8.25 -30.40
N GLN A 1115 25.33 8.27 -29.07
CA GLN A 1115 26.44 7.66 -28.31
C GLN A 1115 26.47 6.13 -28.50
N LEU A 1116 25.32 5.46 -28.53
CA LEU A 1116 25.23 4.02 -28.80
C LEU A 1116 25.72 3.65 -30.20
N GLU A 1117 25.32 4.41 -31.22
CA GLU A 1117 25.78 4.22 -32.60
C GLU A 1117 27.32 4.26 -32.67
N HIS A 1118 27.94 5.20 -31.98
CA HIS A 1118 29.40 5.29 -31.87
C HIS A 1118 30.00 4.07 -31.15
N VAL A 1119 29.48 3.68 -29.98
CA VAL A 1119 30.02 2.54 -29.20
C VAL A 1119 29.88 1.21 -29.93
N CYS A 1120 28.78 0.98 -30.64
CA CYS A 1120 28.56 -0.23 -31.43
C CYS A 1120 29.55 -0.39 -32.59
N THR A 1121 30.25 0.68 -33.00
CA THR A 1121 31.33 0.65 -33.99
C THR A 1121 32.73 0.64 -33.39
N ALA A 1122 32.86 0.62 -32.05
CA ALA A 1122 34.15 0.66 -31.38
C ALA A 1122 34.98 -0.60 -31.63
N ALA A 1123 36.31 -0.46 -31.67
CA ALA A 1123 37.24 -1.57 -31.93
C ALA A 1123 37.16 -2.69 -30.87
N LYS A 1124 36.90 -2.36 -29.60
CA LYS A 1124 36.84 -3.33 -28.49
C LYS A 1124 35.50 -4.05 -28.43
N TRP A 1125 35.50 -5.39 -28.57
CA TRP A 1125 34.28 -6.20 -28.57
C TRP A 1125 33.51 -6.18 -27.24
N HIS A 1126 34.18 -6.05 -26.10
CA HIS A 1126 33.53 -5.93 -24.79
C HIS A 1126 32.60 -4.71 -24.71
N ALA A 1127 33.01 -3.58 -25.30
CA ALA A 1127 32.21 -2.36 -25.34
C ALA A 1127 30.96 -2.55 -26.22
N ARG A 1128 31.13 -3.19 -27.40
CA ARG A 1128 30.00 -3.53 -28.29
C ARG A 1128 29.02 -4.47 -27.61
N ARG A 1129 29.51 -5.53 -26.96
CA ARG A 1129 28.71 -6.48 -26.18
C ARG A 1129 27.85 -5.76 -25.12
N ALA A 1130 28.47 -4.87 -24.35
CA ALA A 1130 27.80 -4.13 -23.29
C ALA A 1130 26.73 -3.15 -23.81
N ALA A 1131 26.98 -2.52 -24.95
CA ALA A 1131 26.02 -1.63 -25.61
C ALA A 1131 24.78 -2.39 -26.08
N ILE A 1132 24.93 -3.60 -26.64
CA ILE A 1132 23.79 -4.42 -27.07
C ILE A 1132 22.97 -4.93 -25.88
N GLU A 1133 23.63 -5.38 -24.80
CA GLU A 1133 22.93 -5.77 -23.56
C GLU A 1133 22.16 -4.59 -22.95
N PHE A 1134 22.71 -3.38 -23.04
CA PHE A 1134 22.06 -2.15 -22.59
C PHE A 1134 20.80 -1.81 -23.40
N ILE A 1135 20.83 -1.96 -24.73
CA ILE A 1135 19.71 -1.64 -25.64
C ILE A 1135 18.44 -2.41 -25.24
N GLN A 1136 18.56 -3.69 -24.87
CA GLN A 1136 17.42 -4.51 -24.46
C GLN A 1136 16.66 -3.88 -23.27
N ASN A 1137 17.39 -3.48 -22.23
CA ASN A 1137 16.81 -2.89 -21.02
C ASN A 1137 16.24 -1.49 -21.31
N MET A 1138 16.95 -0.68 -22.09
CA MET A 1138 16.52 0.67 -22.46
C MET A 1138 15.21 0.68 -23.27
N ILE A 1139 15.08 -0.24 -24.26
CA ILE A 1139 13.88 -0.36 -25.10
C ILE A 1139 12.67 -0.67 -24.23
N PHE A 1140 12.75 -1.68 -23.35
CA PHE A 1140 11.59 -2.05 -22.54
C PHE A 1140 11.16 -0.90 -21.61
N CYS A 1141 12.11 -0.27 -20.90
CA CYS A 1141 11.80 0.80 -19.96
C CYS A 1141 11.31 2.10 -20.63
N ASN A 1142 11.44 2.24 -21.95
CA ASN A 1142 11.07 3.42 -22.73
C ASN A 1142 10.28 3.07 -24.01
N LEU A 1143 9.56 1.94 -24.02
CA LEU A 1143 8.97 1.30 -25.21
C LEU A 1143 8.23 2.28 -26.15
N PHE A 1144 7.33 3.09 -25.59
CA PHE A 1144 6.50 3.99 -26.39
C PHE A 1144 7.26 5.24 -26.85
N ASN A 1145 8.24 5.73 -26.07
CA ASN A 1145 9.11 6.84 -26.46
C ASN A 1145 10.12 6.42 -27.55
N VAL A 1146 10.57 5.16 -27.57
CA VAL A 1146 11.57 4.65 -28.51
C VAL A 1146 10.99 4.34 -29.90
N ARG A 1147 9.66 4.29 -30.05
CA ARG A 1147 8.98 3.90 -31.30
C ARG A 1147 9.46 4.68 -32.54
N CYS A 1148 9.76 5.98 -32.40
CA CYS A 1148 10.30 6.81 -33.49
C CYS A 1148 11.72 6.40 -33.94
N HIS A 1149 12.50 5.77 -33.07
CA HIS A 1149 13.87 5.30 -33.34
C HIS A 1149 13.96 3.80 -33.57
N ALA A 1150 12.83 3.08 -33.61
CA ALA A 1150 12.79 1.62 -33.73
C ALA A 1150 13.62 1.11 -34.91
N LYS A 1151 13.56 1.79 -36.08
CA LYS A 1151 14.35 1.42 -37.26
C LYS A 1151 15.86 1.52 -37.02
N ARG A 1152 16.34 2.63 -36.44
CA ARG A 1152 17.77 2.86 -36.14
C ARG A 1152 18.30 1.80 -35.18
N LEU A 1153 17.56 1.52 -34.10
CA LEU A 1153 17.94 0.49 -33.12
C LEU A 1153 17.90 -0.92 -33.72
N HIS A 1154 16.88 -1.21 -34.55
CA HIS A 1154 16.79 -2.48 -35.27
C HIS A 1154 18.00 -2.68 -36.19
N GLU A 1155 18.40 -1.66 -36.95
CA GLU A 1155 19.60 -1.71 -37.81
C GLU A 1155 20.89 -1.90 -37.01
N LEU A 1156 21.04 -1.26 -35.84
CA LEU A 1156 22.19 -1.45 -34.98
C LEU A 1156 22.33 -2.90 -34.51
N VAL A 1157 21.23 -3.47 -34.01
CA VAL A 1157 21.23 -4.85 -33.52
C VAL A 1157 21.43 -5.84 -34.68
N LEU A 1158 20.84 -5.58 -35.86
CA LEU A 1158 21.07 -6.34 -37.09
C LEU A 1158 22.56 -6.36 -37.47
N LYS A 1159 23.23 -5.20 -37.47
CA LYS A 1159 24.67 -5.12 -37.77
C LYS A 1159 25.49 -5.94 -36.78
N SER A 1160 25.13 -5.91 -35.49
CA SER A 1160 25.82 -6.70 -34.45
C SER A 1160 25.59 -8.21 -34.53
N LEU A 1161 24.58 -8.70 -35.26
CA LEU A 1161 24.44 -10.13 -35.55
C LEU A 1161 25.59 -10.67 -36.42
N PHE A 1162 26.19 -9.79 -37.24
CA PHE A 1162 27.29 -10.11 -38.13
C PHE A 1162 28.65 -9.62 -37.59
N ASP A 1163 28.72 -9.29 -36.30
CA ASP A 1163 29.97 -8.87 -35.65
C ASP A 1163 31.05 -9.95 -35.76
N GLU A 1164 32.33 -9.58 -35.80
CA GLU A 1164 33.46 -10.53 -35.83
C GLU A 1164 33.53 -11.40 -34.56
N GLN A 1165 33.10 -10.89 -33.41
CA GLN A 1165 33.19 -11.57 -32.12
C GLN A 1165 31.93 -12.39 -31.77
N LEU A 1166 32.11 -13.64 -31.34
CA LEU A 1166 31.01 -14.55 -30.99
C LEU A 1166 30.10 -14.03 -29.88
N GLU A 1167 30.65 -13.48 -28.79
CA GLU A 1167 29.88 -13.02 -27.64
C GLU A 1167 28.98 -11.84 -28.01
N VAL A 1168 29.43 -10.95 -28.89
CA VAL A 1168 28.62 -9.85 -29.41
C VAL A 1168 27.48 -10.41 -30.26
N ARG A 1169 27.78 -11.35 -31.17
CA ARG A 1169 26.77 -12.04 -31.96
C ARG A 1169 25.75 -12.77 -31.09
N LEU A 1170 26.15 -13.46 -30.02
CA LEU A 1170 25.24 -14.19 -29.13
C LEU A 1170 24.27 -13.26 -28.40
N ILE A 1171 24.75 -12.10 -27.91
CA ILE A 1171 23.86 -11.12 -27.26
C ILE A 1171 22.95 -10.47 -28.29
N ALA A 1172 23.48 -10.01 -29.44
CA ALA A 1172 22.67 -9.47 -30.53
C ALA A 1172 21.65 -10.48 -31.05
N SER A 1173 22.01 -11.77 -31.04
CA SER A 1173 21.16 -12.89 -31.45
C SER A 1173 20.04 -13.16 -30.46
N LYS A 1174 20.30 -13.04 -29.15
CA LYS A 1174 19.23 -12.99 -28.13
C LYS A 1174 18.31 -11.79 -28.35
N THR A 1175 18.84 -10.70 -28.91
CA THR A 1175 18.06 -9.50 -29.23
C THR A 1175 17.31 -9.57 -30.57
N LEU A 1176 17.69 -10.41 -31.56
CA LEU A 1176 17.15 -10.27 -32.94
C LEU A 1176 17.14 -11.47 -33.93
N SER A 1177 17.83 -12.59 -33.74
CA SER A 1177 18.19 -13.52 -34.85
C SER A 1177 17.00 -14.23 -35.54
N GLY A 1178 17.16 -14.77 -36.77
CA GLY A 1178 16.11 -15.34 -37.65
C GLY A 1178 15.82 -16.86 -37.55
N ILE A 1179 16.82 -17.72 -37.32
CA ILE A 1179 16.60 -19.13 -36.90
C ILE A 1179 16.27 -19.16 -35.40
N LEU A 1180 17.01 -18.36 -34.62
CA LEU A 1180 16.56 -18.01 -33.27
C LEU A 1180 15.33 -17.10 -33.30
N GLY A 1181 14.89 -16.67 -34.48
CA GLY A 1181 13.70 -15.87 -34.72
C GLY A 1181 12.50 -16.77 -34.89
N LEU A 1182 12.67 -17.88 -35.60
CA LEU A 1182 11.76 -19.01 -35.51
C LEU A 1182 11.74 -19.59 -34.09
N CYS A 1183 12.90 -19.78 -33.44
CA CYS A 1183 12.91 -20.18 -32.02
C CYS A 1183 12.26 -19.12 -31.13
N ALA A 1184 12.49 -17.84 -31.35
CA ALA A 1184 11.87 -16.76 -30.59
C ALA A 1184 10.39 -16.61 -30.93
N ILE A 1185 9.93 -16.92 -32.15
CA ILE A 1185 8.53 -16.97 -32.53
C ILE A 1185 7.86 -18.11 -31.75
N VAL A 1186 8.50 -19.28 -31.71
CA VAL A 1186 8.05 -20.43 -30.90
C VAL A 1186 8.05 -20.11 -29.41
N LEU A 1187 9.11 -19.47 -28.89
CA LEU A 1187 9.27 -19.10 -27.48
C LEU A 1187 8.56 -17.79 -27.11
N SER A 1188 8.06 -17.01 -28.07
CA SER A 1188 7.30 -15.76 -27.85
C SER A 1188 5.89 -16.04 -27.39
N SER A 1189 5.40 -17.24 -27.68
CA SER A 1189 4.16 -17.79 -27.13
C SER A 1189 4.52 -18.98 -26.24
N PRO A 1190 5.15 -18.76 -25.06
CA PRO A 1190 5.67 -19.86 -24.25
C PRO A 1190 4.57 -20.77 -23.70
N TYR A 1191 3.32 -20.31 -23.63
CA TYR A 1191 2.24 -21.10 -23.03
C TYR A 1191 0.99 -21.15 -23.93
N ASP A 1192 1.13 -20.85 -25.23
CA ASP A 1192 0.05 -21.00 -26.20
C ASP A 1192 0.61 -21.25 -27.60
N ILE A 1193 -0.18 -21.91 -28.43
CA ILE A 1193 0.15 -22.14 -29.85
C ILE A 1193 -0.63 -21.14 -30.68
N SER A 1194 0.05 -20.09 -31.11
CA SER A 1194 -0.44 -19.14 -32.10
C SER A 1194 -0.43 -19.79 -33.50
N ILE A 1195 -1.22 -19.26 -34.43
CA ILE A 1195 -1.40 -19.84 -35.78
C ILE A 1195 -0.10 -20.09 -36.55
N TYR A 1196 0.94 -19.32 -36.27
CA TYR A 1196 2.25 -19.42 -36.93
C TYR A 1196 3.22 -20.37 -36.22
N VAL A 1197 2.95 -20.78 -34.98
CA VAL A 1197 3.84 -21.64 -34.17
C VAL A 1197 3.98 -23.03 -34.78
N PRO A 1198 2.90 -23.70 -35.26
CA PRO A 1198 3.03 -25.01 -35.91
C PRO A 1198 3.93 -24.98 -37.15
N ASP A 1199 3.81 -23.96 -37.99
CA ASP A 1199 4.63 -23.81 -39.19
C ASP A 1199 6.06 -23.36 -38.85
N ALA A 1200 6.25 -22.55 -37.81
CA ALA A 1200 7.58 -22.20 -37.31
C ALA A 1200 8.31 -23.40 -36.71
N LEU A 1201 7.64 -24.25 -35.94
CA LEU A 1201 8.18 -25.52 -35.42
C LEU A 1201 8.53 -26.47 -36.57
N ARG A 1202 7.63 -26.61 -37.56
CA ARG A 1202 7.90 -27.39 -38.78
C ARG A 1202 9.13 -26.87 -39.53
N ALA A 1203 9.30 -25.55 -39.61
CA ALA A 1203 10.48 -24.94 -40.21
C ALA A 1203 11.74 -25.21 -39.40
N LEU A 1204 11.70 -25.11 -38.06
CA LEU A 1204 12.83 -25.45 -37.18
C LEU A 1204 13.23 -26.92 -37.28
N CYS A 1205 12.26 -27.83 -37.37
CA CYS A 1205 12.52 -29.27 -37.48
C CYS A 1205 13.37 -29.64 -38.72
N LYS A 1206 13.29 -28.86 -39.80
CA LYS A 1206 14.11 -29.07 -41.01
C LYS A 1206 15.61 -28.81 -40.81
N TYR A 1207 15.95 -28.01 -39.80
CA TYR A 1207 17.33 -27.61 -39.48
C TYR A 1207 17.87 -28.33 -38.22
N SER A 1208 17.17 -29.34 -37.70
CA SER A 1208 17.56 -30.10 -36.49
C SER A 1208 18.91 -30.84 -36.62
N TYR A 1209 19.33 -31.11 -37.86
CA TYR A 1209 20.53 -31.88 -38.21
C TYR A 1209 21.67 -31.00 -38.77
N ASP A 1210 21.50 -29.68 -38.74
CA ASP A 1210 22.51 -28.70 -39.17
C ASP A 1210 23.71 -28.62 -38.19
N PRO A 1211 24.80 -27.89 -38.54
CA PRO A 1211 26.00 -27.78 -37.71
C PRO A 1211 25.71 -27.45 -36.23
N TYR A 1212 26.54 -27.98 -35.33
CA TYR A 1212 26.33 -28.04 -33.86
C TYR A 1212 25.71 -26.79 -33.19
N LEU A 1213 26.07 -25.58 -33.62
CA LEU A 1213 25.56 -24.32 -33.07
C LEU A 1213 24.05 -24.09 -33.36
N ILE A 1214 23.59 -24.46 -34.55
CA ILE A 1214 22.19 -24.37 -34.97
C ILE A 1214 21.39 -25.45 -34.23
N GLN A 1215 21.91 -26.68 -34.23
CA GLN A 1215 21.31 -27.80 -33.53
C GLN A 1215 21.15 -27.54 -32.02
N LYS A 1216 22.16 -26.99 -31.34
CA LYS A 1216 22.09 -26.66 -29.91
C LYS A 1216 20.97 -25.66 -29.60
N SER A 1217 20.87 -24.60 -30.41
CA SER A 1217 19.85 -23.55 -30.25
C SER A 1217 18.43 -24.08 -30.48
N ILE A 1218 18.25 -24.96 -31.47
CA ILE A 1218 16.98 -25.64 -31.73
C ILE A 1218 16.63 -26.59 -30.58
N LYS A 1219 17.59 -27.36 -30.06
CA LYS A 1219 17.36 -28.26 -28.91
C LYS A 1219 16.97 -27.51 -27.64
N GLU A 1220 17.65 -26.42 -27.32
CA GLU A 1220 17.29 -25.54 -26.19
C GLU A 1220 15.87 -24.97 -26.37
N CYS A 1221 15.54 -24.48 -27.58
CA CYS A 1221 14.20 -24.02 -27.91
C CYS A 1221 13.13 -25.10 -27.78
N MET A 1222 13.37 -26.31 -28.30
CA MET A 1222 12.41 -27.42 -28.26
C MET A 1222 12.22 -27.95 -26.83
N SER A 1223 13.30 -28.00 -26.04
CA SER A 1223 13.24 -28.34 -24.62
C SER A 1223 12.41 -27.33 -23.84
N GLU A 1224 12.64 -26.04 -24.06
CA GLU A 1224 11.91 -24.95 -23.41
C GLU A 1224 10.44 -24.90 -23.87
N PHE A 1225 10.15 -25.09 -25.16
CA PHE A 1225 8.80 -25.23 -25.71
C PHE A 1225 8.06 -26.39 -25.04
N ARG A 1226 8.68 -27.58 -24.98
CA ARG A 1226 8.10 -28.75 -24.31
C ARG A 1226 7.83 -28.48 -22.84
N ARG A 1227 8.80 -27.88 -22.13
CA ARG A 1227 8.69 -27.56 -20.71
C ARG A 1227 7.52 -26.61 -20.42
N THR A 1228 7.33 -25.62 -21.27
CA THR A 1228 6.35 -24.54 -21.06
C THR A 1228 4.93 -24.90 -21.55
N HIS A 1229 4.80 -25.80 -22.52
CA HIS A 1229 3.51 -26.27 -23.07
C HIS A 1229 3.01 -27.60 -22.46
N TYR A 1230 3.77 -28.20 -21.54
CA TYR A 1230 3.45 -29.51 -20.95
C TYR A 1230 2.09 -29.50 -20.23
N ASP A 1231 1.86 -28.49 -19.38
CA ASP A 1231 0.69 -28.41 -18.49
C ASP A 1231 -0.65 -28.34 -19.24
N SER A 1232 -0.66 -27.82 -20.47
CA SER A 1232 -1.85 -27.67 -21.32
C SER A 1232 -1.75 -28.44 -22.64
N TRP A 1233 -0.87 -29.46 -22.70
CA TRP A 1233 -0.57 -30.18 -23.95
C TRP A 1233 -1.81 -30.83 -24.60
N HIS A 1234 -2.79 -31.26 -23.79
CA HIS A 1234 -4.03 -31.88 -24.27
C HIS A 1234 -4.91 -30.94 -25.13
N GLU A 1235 -4.86 -29.63 -24.88
CA GLU A 1235 -5.50 -28.61 -25.72
C GLU A 1235 -4.60 -28.23 -26.89
N HIS A 1236 -3.32 -28.00 -26.59
CA HIS A 1236 -2.30 -27.58 -27.54
C HIS A 1236 -2.12 -28.54 -28.72
N ARG A 1237 -2.13 -29.85 -28.47
CA ARG A 1237 -2.01 -30.87 -29.52
C ARG A 1237 -3.10 -30.79 -30.59
N LYS A 1238 -4.29 -30.25 -30.26
CA LYS A 1238 -5.41 -30.09 -31.20
C LYS A 1238 -5.16 -29.01 -32.25
N LYS A 1239 -4.17 -28.13 -32.03
CA LYS A 1239 -3.79 -27.05 -32.95
C LYS A 1239 -2.72 -27.47 -33.99
N PHE A 1240 -2.28 -28.73 -33.96
CA PHE A 1240 -1.35 -29.30 -34.92
C PHE A 1240 -2.05 -30.31 -35.83
N THR A 1241 -1.54 -30.48 -37.05
CA THR A 1241 -1.90 -31.62 -37.90
C THR A 1241 -1.15 -32.88 -37.44
N ASP A 1242 -1.68 -34.08 -37.75
CA ASP A 1242 -1.03 -35.34 -37.38
C ASP A 1242 0.42 -35.42 -37.89
N GLU A 1243 0.65 -34.96 -39.12
CA GLU A 1243 1.98 -34.87 -39.75
C GLU A 1243 2.95 -33.93 -38.99
N GLN A 1244 2.46 -32.83 -38.40
CA GLN A 1244 3.28 -31.92 -37.58
C GLN A 1244 3.61 -32.53 -36.21
N LEU A 1245 2.66 -33.27 -35.62
CA LEU A 1245 2.87 -33.98 -34.36
C LEU A 1245 3.91 -35.11 -34.50
N GLU A 1246 3.91 -35.81 -35.64
CA GLU A 1246 4.89 -36.84 -35.97
C GLU A 1246 6.30 -36.25 -36.12
N MET A 1247 6.44 -35.14 -36.86
CA MET A 1247 7.72 -34.40 -36.98
C MET A 1247 8.24 -33.87 -35.63
N LEU A 1248 7.33 -33.44 -34.74
CA LEU A 1248 7.68 -33.00 -33.38
C LEU A 1248 8.15 -34.18 -32.52
N ALA A 1249 7.53 -35.35 -32.66
CA ALA A 1249 7.89 -36.55 -31.90
C ALA A 1249 9.34 -36.99 -32.18
N ASP A 1250 9.76 -36.96 -33.45
CA ASP A 1250 11.12 -37.35 -33.86
C ASP A 1250 12.23 -36.43 -33.29
N VAL A 1251 11.93 -35.14 -33.11
CA VAL A 1251 12.91 -34.14 -32.62
C VAL A 1251 12.91 -34.01 -31.09
N LEU A 1252 11.82 -34.38 -30.42
CA LEU A 1252 11.68 -34.34 -28.95
C LEU A 1252 12.33 -35.53 -28.21
N VAL A 1253 12.92 -36.49 -28.95
CA VAL A 1253 13.64 -37.65 -28.40
C VAL A 1253 15.16 -37.34 -28.27
N SER A 1254 15.58 -37.29 -27.01
CA SER A 1254 16.93 -37.49 -26.44
C SER A 1254 17.87 -36.28 -26.16
N HIS A 1255 18.30 -36.24 -24.89
CA HIS A 1255 19.56 -35.65 -24.45
C HIS A 1255 20.70 -36.64 -24.76
N SER A 1256 21.94 -36.17 -24.88
CA SER A 1256 23.15 -36.95 -25.23
C SER A 1256 23.50 -38.13 -24.29
N TYR A 1257 22.69 -38.40 -23.27
CA TYR A 1257 22.82 -39.55 -22.36
C TYR A 1257 21.91 -40.73 -22.74
N TYR A 1258 20.99 -40.53 -23.68
CA TYR A 1258 20.11 -41.56 -24.24
C TYR A 1258 20.52 -41.85 -25.69
N THR A 1259 21.63 -42.54 -25.83
CA THR A 1259 21.99 -43.45 -26.95
C THR A 1259 22.90 -44.51 -26.40
#